data_AF-A0A1H0KI12-F1
#
_entry.id   AF-A0A1H0KI12-F1
#
_cell.length_a   1.000
_cell.length_b   1.000
_cell.length_c   1.000
_cell.angle_alpha   90.00
_cell.angle_beta   90.00
_cell.angle_gamma   90.00
#
_symmetry.space_group_name_H-M   'P 1'
#
loop_
_entity.id
_entity.type
_entity.pdbx_description
1 polymer ?
#
loop_
_entity_poly.entity_id
_entity_poly.type
_entity_poly.pdbx_seq_one_letter_code
_entity_poly.pdbx_strand_id
1 'polypeptide(L)'
;MTTLTDDGQSPPTPVGGDPGRRLAEGTELLGEYQDSGYRTPKFLVRRADGQVMQLPLLLYRVACSLDGRDAGRMATDLSAELGQDLTAEQVSYLVEERLRPAGLIAPDHTDTDDPGTVTAPTRSDPLLALRYRKTVVPAGVTWRIAGVFRVFFRRPAWVAALATFLALDALVLLQGDFVDRVTAGATTLVHRPELTLVLLTLLVLSMVFHEIGHVTACRYGGARPGDMGVGLYLVWPALYSTVTDTYRLGRVGRLRTDLAGVYFNAVFMAVLTGLYLRTDATWLLPGILLMHVQAAQQFLPSIRFDGYYMLADLAGVPELFNYVGPVLRSLVPGRPAHPRVQELRPRPRRLIAVWVAVTVPMLLFYLITFLLVVPRVLPVVWDVLLEYQSRMEAAMRAGDVTTVALSVFQLLLILLPWAGAALVIAMLLGILRRFGDARGWAWAAPGRWSAVRRYAAFVGVTGLAGALVGRVAHAAGSAPTSTPHTGAGGRDVDVLISSPALAVLTCTVLVVSFLTSAALLRWRLSAVVVPLAVVAAMGPAVSILATPSPAVVGVAWTALGTTILVTANRLGVSAGRRGPRSVPWHRVLIGAGVVAIAAGVATTPLLALPLAVGAALLAIRTGWHSHGPMREWVLSMVGLLGVTALAALATPALLRTIPSALSPAGHQVILLIAGLTVIGASMIRELRWPAAALALVVLIAVVPALGVAAAAPLVLCSTAVLGALLVQALTCHPVEERPHPLLRALLVVPTLVFVIVGALL
;
A
#
# COMPACT_ATOMS: atom_id res chain seq x y z
N MET A 1 -3.56 35.49 84.16
CA MET A 1 -2.15 35.08 84.25
C MET A 1 -2.06 33.71 83.58
N THR A 2 -1.72 33.68 82.29
CA THR A 2 -0.42 33.32 81.66
C THR A 2 -0.57 31.91 81.00
N THR A 3 -0.96 31.80 79.72
CA THR A 3 -0.19 31.83 78.43
C THR A 3 0.42 30.48 77.97
N LEU A 4 0.00 30.04 76.76
CA LEU A 4 0.75 29.41 75.62
C LEU A 4 1.41 28.03 75.86
N THR A 5 1.49 27.01 74.98
CA THR A 5 1.21 26.71 73.55
C THR A 5 1.43 25.19 73.39
N ASP A 6 0.54 24.43 72.76
CA ASP A 6 0.64 23.84 71.41
C ASP A 6 1.94 23.05 71.11
N ASP A 7 1.81 21.74 70.88
CA ASP A 7 2.09 21.17 69.55
C ASP A 7 1.69 19.68 69.48
N GLY A 8 0.80 19.39 68.53
CA GLY A 8 0.26 18.08 68.24
C GLY A 8 1.27 17.17 67.53
N GLN A 9 1.47 15.98 68.10
CA GLN A 9 2.06 14.83 67.41
C GLN A 9 0.93 13.91 66.93
N SER A 10 0.53 14.10 65.67
CA SER A 10 -0.24 13.10 64.94
C SER A 10 0.66 11.91 64.58
N PRO A 11 0.18 10.66 64.65
CA PRO A 11 0.97 9.48 64.32
C PRO A 11 1.36 9.48 62.83
N PRO A 12 2.50 8.87 62.44
CA PRO A 12 2.93 8.84 61.05
C PRO A 12 1.89 8.11 60.20
N THR A 13 1.27 8.85 59.29
CA THR A 13 0.39 8.33 58.25
C THR A 13 1.16 7.30 57.41
N PRO A 14 0.57 6.14 57.07
CA PRO A 14 1.19 5.24 56.13
C PRO A 14 1.27 5.97 54.78
N VAL A 15 2.49 6.18 54.30
CA VAL A 15 2.76 6.77 52.97
C VAL A 15 2.16 5.82 51.94
N GLY A 16 0.93 6.13 51.50
CA GLY A 16 0.31 5.49 50.36
C GLY A 16 1.17 5.75 49.14
N GLY A 17 1.74 4.70 48.56
CA GLY A 17 2.44 4.82 47.28
C GLY A 17 1.49 5.34 46.21
N ASP A 18 1.97 6.26 45.38
CA ASP A 18 1.21 6.80 44.26
C ASP A 18 1.14 5.72 43.15
N PRO A 19 -0.03 5.12 42.88
CA PRO A 19 -0.15 4.02 41.92
C PRO A 19 0.24 4.43 40.49
N GLY A 20 0.26 5.72 40.18
CA GLY A 20 0.68 6.26 38.88
C GLY A 20 2.18 6.31 38.64
N ARG A 21 3.03 5.99 39.64
CA ARG A 21 4.51 6.11 39.54
C ARG A 21 5.21 4.76 39.42
N ARG A 22 4.70 3.90 38.54
CA ARG A 22 5.31 2.61 38.17
C ARG A 22 5.66 2.57 36.70
N LEU A 23 6.70 1.81 36.35
CA LEU A 23 7.00 1.52 34.96
C LEU A 23 5.83 0.80 34.30
N ALA A 24 5.57 1.11 33.03
CA ALA A 24 4.58 0.41 32.22
C ALA A 24 4.92 -1.08 32.16
N GLU A 25 3.90 -1.94 32.26
CA GLU A 25 4.08 -3.39 32.16
C GLU A 25 4.83 -3.78 30.87
N GLY A 26 5.79 -4.71 30.98
CA GLY A 26 6.61 -5.15 29.85
C GLY A 26 7.80 -4.25 29.51
N THR A 27 8.04 -3.18 30.27
CA THR A 27 9.24 -2.34 30.13
C THR A 27 10.47 -3.04 30.72
N GLU A 28 11.54 -3.20 29.94
CA GLU A 28 12.82 -3.78 30.38
C GLU A 28 13.93 -2.71 30.32
N LEU A 29 14.60 -2.46 31.45
CA LEU A 29 15.74 -1.57 31.54
C LEU A 29 17.01 -2.35 31.13
N LEU A 30 17.62 -2.00 29.99
CA LEU A 30 18.70 -2.78 29.37
C LEU A 30 20.12 -2.34 29.78
N GLY A 31 20.26 -1.20 30.45
CA GLY A 31 21.55 -0.70 30.94
C GLY A 31 22.27 0.23 29.95
N GLU A 32 23.57 0.40 30.14
CA GLU A 32 24.40 1.28 29.31
C GLU A 32 24.57 0.71 27.90
N TYR A 33 24.46 1.58 26.89
CA TYR A 33 24.76 1.24 25.50
C TYR A 33 26.28 1.06 25.30
N GLN A 34 26.70 -0.20 25.29
CA GLN A 34 28.10 -0.58 25.19
C GLN A 34 28.75 -0.10 23.88
N ASP A 35 30.00 0.38 23.99
CA ASP A 35 30.81 0.88 22.87
C ASP A 35 30.21 2.07 22.09
N SER A 36 29.40 2.87 22.78
CA SER A 36 28.72 4.05 22.26
C SER A 36 29.65 5.06 21.58
N GLY A 37 29.19 5.60 20.45
CA GLY A 37 29.87 6.65 19.69
C GLY A 37 29.66 8.07 20.24
N TYR A 38 28.86 8.22 21.29
CA TYR A 38 28.56 9.49 21.95
C TYR A 38 29.63 9.86 23.00
N ARG A 39 29.84 11.16 23.21
CA ARG A 39 30.73 11.68 24.26
C ARG A 39 30.18 11.34 25.64
N THR A 40 28.88 11.54 25.82
CA THR A 40 28.15 11.15 27.02
C THR A 40 27.55 9.76 26.85
N PRO A 41 27.67 8.87 27.85
CA PRO A 41 27.06 7.54 27.79
C PRO A 41 25.53 7.66 27.71
N LYS A 42 24.92 6.74 26.97
CA LYS A 42 23.47 6.64 26.78
C LYS A 42 23.01 5.30 27.33
N PHE A 43 21.82 5.28 27.90
CA PHE A 43 21.22 4.09 28.50
C PHE A 43 20.03 3.63 27.67
N LEU A 44 19.75 2.33 27.69
CA LEU A 44 18.74 1.70 26.86
C LEU A 44 17.57 1.22 27.70
N VAL A 45 16.36 1.46 27.18
CA VAL A 45 15.11 0.94 27.73
C VAL A 45 14.29 0.34 26.59
N ARG A 46 13.69 -0.83 26.82
CA ARG A 46 12.81 -1.50 25.88
C ARG A 46 11.38 -1.43 26.39
N ARG A 47 10.46 -0.97 25.54
CA ARG A 47 9.02 -0.93 25.82
C ARG A 47 8.35 -2.27 25.49
N ALA A 48 7.12 -2.45 25.97
CA ALA A 48 6.31 -3.65 25.72
C ALA A 48 6.05 -3.92 24.23
N ASP A 49 6.02 -2.88 23.40
CA ASP A 49 5.88 -2.97 21.94
C ASP A 49 7.17 -3.41 21.22
N GLY A 50 8.24 -3.70 21.97
CA GLY A 50 9.55 -4.10 21.47
C GLY A 50 10.43 -2.94 21.02
N GLN A 51 9.97 -1.69 21.10
CA GLN A 51 10.78 -0.53 20.73
C GLN A 51 11.86 -0.27 21.78
N VAL A 52 13.11 -0.14 21.32
CA VAL A 52 14.24 0.25 22.18
C VAL A 52 14.50 1.75 22.04
N MET A 53 14.61 2.43 23.18
CA MET A 53 14.82 3.87 23.29
C MET A 53 16.13 4.17 24.01
N GLN A 54 16.73 5.33 23.68
CA GLN A 54 17.92 5.85 24.35
C GLN A 54 17.53 6.94 25.34
N LEU A 55 17.94 6.78 26.61
CA LEU A 55 17.75 7.75 27.68
C LEU A 55 19.10 8.32 28.16
N PRO A 56 19.17 9.61 28.50
CA PRO A 56 20.23 10.17 29.34
C PRO A 56 20.30 9.47 30.71
N LEU A 57 21.47 9.53 31.37
CA LEU A 57 21.70 8.93 32.69
C LEU A 57 20.61 9.30 33.72
N LEU A 58 20.31 10.60 33.86
CA LEU A 58 19.32 11.09 34.81
C LEU A 58 17.94 10.45 34.60
N LEU A 59 17.43 10.46 33.36
CA LEU A 59 16.14 9.86 33.03
C LEU A 59 16.13 8.34 33.22
N TYR A 60 17.25 7.68 32.94
CA TYR A 60 17.37 6.25 33.17
C TYR A 60 17.36 5.90 34.66
N ARG A 61 18.06 6.67 35.51
CA ARG A 61 18.05 6.47 36.96
C ARG A 61 16.69 6.77 37.58
N VAL A 62 16.02 7.84 37.14
CA VAL A 62 14.62 8.10 37.52
C VAL A 62 13.75 6.89 37.16
N ALA A 63 13.90 6.33 35.95
CA ALA A 63 13.16 5.14 35.54
C ALA A 63 13.49 3.90 36.38
N CYS A 64 14.74 3.71 36.82
CA CYS A 64 15.13 2.64 37.74
C CYS A 64 14.47 2.77 39.12
N SER A 65 14.24 4.00 39.56
CA SER A 65 13.66 4.31 40.88
C SER A 65 12.12 4.36 40.88
N LEU A 66 11.45 4.08 39.76
CA LEU A 66 9.99 4.02 39.64
C LEU A 66 9.43 2.71 40.21
N ASP A 67 9.30 2.65 41.53
CA ASP A 67 8.75 1.51 42.28
C ASP A 67 7.41 1.83 43.00
N GLY A 68 6.82 2.99 42.70
CA GLY A 68 5.60 3.50 43.34
C GLY A 68 5.83 4.24 44.66
N ARG A 69 7.08 4.55 45.03
CA ARG A 69 7.40 5.43 46.17
C ARG A 69 7.11 6.90 45.85
N ASP A 70 7.04 7.72 46.91
CA ASP A 70 6.84 9.17 46.79
C ASP A 70 8.05 9.89 46.19
N ALA A 71 7.80 10.96 45.43
CA ALA A 71 8.78 11.74 44.68
C ALA A 71 9.80 12.43 45.59
N GLY A 72 9.42 12.79 46.82
CA GLY A 72 10.35 13.36 47.80
C GLY A 72 11.46 12.39 48.19
N ARG A 73 11.10 11.13 48.47
CA ARG A 73 12.08 10.07 48.77
C ARG A 73 12.94 9.72 47.56
N MET A 74 12.34 9.62 46.38
CA MET A 74 13.08 9.39 45.14
C MET A 74 14.10 10.50 44.88
N ALA A 75 13.73 11.76 45.12
CA ALA A 75 14.62 12.91 44.94
C ALA A 75 15.83 12.82 45.89
N THR A 76 15.62 12.49 47.17
CA THR A 76 16.72 12.31 48.14
C THR A 76 17.68 11.19 47.73
N ASP A 77 17.16 10.03 47.35
CA ASP A 77 17.97 8.87 46.94
C ASP A 77 18.76 9.17 45.66
N LEU A 78 18.11 9.76 44.65
CA LEU A 78 18.74 10.14 43.38
C LEU A 78 19.77 11.25 43.56
N SER A 79 19.53 12.19 44.48
CA SER A 79 20.50 13.23 44.81
C SER A 79 21.77 12.67 45.43
N ALA A 80 21.63 11.71 46.35
CA ALA A 80 22.77 11.02 46.93
C ALA A 80 23.53 10.16 45.91
N GLU A 81 22.81 9.48 45.00
CA GLU A 81 23.41 8.62 43.98
C GLU A 81 24.14 9.42 42.88
N LEU A 82 23.54 10.50 42.39
CA LEU A 82 24.04 11.29 41.26
C LEU A 82 24.94 12.45 41.67
N GLY A 83 24.97 12.80 42.97
CA GLY A 83 25.67 13.99 43.47
C GLY A 83 25.08 15.30 42.93
N GLN A 84 23.76 15.34 42.71
CA GLN A 84 23.04 16.48 42.15
C GLN A 84 21.83 16.82 43.03
N ASP A 85 21.63 18.09 43.37
CA ASP A 85 20.45 18.51 44.12
C ASP A 85 19.20 18.44 43.23
N LEU A 86 18.35 17.45 43.48
CA LEU A 86 17.10 17.20 42.77
C LEU A 86 15.94 17.45 43.75
N THR A 87 14.94 18.20 43.33
CA THR A 87 13.73 18.43 44.13
C THR A 87 12.62 17.45 43.76
N ALA A 88 11.67 17.23 44.66
CA ALA A 88 10.49 16.38 44.40
C ALA A 88 9.68 16.85 43.18
N GLU A 89 9.59 18.17 42.97
CA GLU A 89 8.95 18.78 41.79
C GLU A 89 9.69 18.46 40.50
N GLN A 90 11.03 18.51 40.50
CA GLN A 90 11.82 18.16 39.32
C GLN A 90 11.68 16.69 38.95
N VAL A 91 11.67 15.78 39.94
CA VAL A 91 11.41 14.36 39.69
C VAL A 91 10.01 14.17 39.10
N SER A 92 8.99 14.81 39.69
CA SER A 92 7.62 14.74 39.18
C SER A 92 7.51 15.28 37.76
N TYR A 93 8.20 16.38 37.44
CA TYR A 93 8.28 16.91 36.08
C TYR A 93 8.93 15.91 35.10
N LEU A 94 10.03 15.26 35.46
CA LEU A 94 10.67 14.26 34.60
C LEU A 94 9.77 13.04 34.35
N VAL A 95 9.01 12.63 35.37
CA VAL A 95 8.04 11.53 35.29
C VAL A 95 6.90 11.92 34.35
N GLU A 96 6.21 13.03 34.63
CA GLU A 96 4.99 13.44 33.92
C GLU A 96 5.24 14.00 32.51
N GLU A 97 6.29 14.81 32.31
CA GLU A 97 6.52 15.53 31.06
C GLU A 97 7.52 14.83 30.13
N ARG A 98 8.28 13.84 30.62
CA ARG A 98 9.28 13.12 29.82
C ARG A 98 9.01 11.62 29.73
N LEU A 99 8.79 10.93 30.85
CA LEU A 99 8.61 9.48 30.85
C LEU A 99 7.17 9.06 30.47
N ARG A 100 6.14 9.80 30.89
CA ARG A 100 4.74 9.53 30.50
C ARG A 100 4.51 9.69 28.99
N PRO A 101 4.95 10.77 28.31
CA PRO A 101 4.76 10.91 26.86
C PRO A 101 5.60 9.91 26.06
N ALA A 102 6.71 9.42 26.64
CA ALA A 102 7.50 8.33 26.07
C ALA A 102 6.81 6.96 26.20
N GLY A 103 5.69 6.86 26.94
CA GLY A 103 4.95 5.63 27.17
C GLY A 103 5.71 4.63 28.02
N LEU A 104 6.46 5.11 29.02
CA LEU A 104 7.24 4.31 29.97
C LEU A 104 6.58 4.16 31.35
N ILE A 105 5.49 4.88 31.60
CA ILE A 105 4.75 4.87 32.86
C ILE A 105 3.43 4.11 32.69
N ALA A 106 3.02 3.38 33.73
CA ALA A 106 1.75 2.67 33.76
C ALA A 106 0.57 3.65 33.61
N PRO A 107 -0.47 3.32 32.82
CA PRO A 107 -1.67 4.14 32.75
C PRO A 107 -2.37 4.15 34.11
N ASP A 108 -2.89 5.32 34.52
CA ASP A 108 -3.64 5.43 35.77
C ASP A 108 -4.93 4.60 35.68
N HIS A 109 -5.04 3.58 36.52
CA HIS A 109 -6.18 2.64 36.53
C HIS A 109 -7.45 3.23 37.18
N THR A 110 -7.50 4.54 37.47
CA THR A 110 -8.59 5.18 38.21
C THR A 110 -9.63 5.91 37.35
N ASP A 111 -9.36 6.19 36.07
CA ASP A 111 -10.33 6.84 35.18
C ASP A 111 -10.82 5.88 34.09
N THR A 112 -11.80 5.05 34.44
CA THR A 112 -12.51 4.19 33.48
C THR A 112 -13.59 4.93 32.66
N ASP A 113 -13.80 6.24 32.84
CA ASP A 113 -14.94 6.96 32.25
C ASP A 113 -14.60 8.15 31.32
N ASP A 114 -13.34 8.39 30.95
CA ASP A 114 -13.01 9.34 29.88
C ASP A 114 -12.18 8.69 28.74
N PRO A 115 -12.79 8.39 27.56
CA PRO A 115 -12.07 7.91 26.40
C PRO A 115 -11.21 9.00 25.71
N GLY A 116 -11.00 10.15 26.35
CA GLY A 116 -10.17 11.25 25.85
C GLY A 116 -8.70 11.16 26.29
N THR A 117 -7.79 11.02 25.33
CA THR A 117 -6.35 11.36 25.43
C THR A 117 -5.41 10.45 26.24
N VAL A 118 -5.48 9.12 26.08
CA VAL A 118 -4.23 8.34 26.10
C VAL A 118 -3.50 8.62 24.79
N THR A 119 -2.63 9.64 24.78
CA THR A 119 -1.82 9.97 23.61
C THR A 119 -0.97 8.75 23.27
N ALA A 120 -1.37 7.99 22.26
CA ALA A 120 -0.62 6.81 21.82
C ALA A 120 0.83 7.23 21.58
N PRO A 121 1.82 6.57 22.21
CA PRO A 121 3.21 7.00 22.17
C PRO A 121 3.69 7.09 20.71
N THR A 122 4.37 8.19 20.39
CA THR A 122 4.78 8.52 19.03
C THR A 122 5.82 7.50 18.55
N ARG A 123 5.39 6.55 17.71
CA ARG A 123 6.29 5.61 17.06
C ARG A 123 7.17 6.36 16.07
N SER A 124 8.47 6.16 16.13
CA SER A 124 9.39 6.70 15.12
C SER A 124 9.09 6.03 13.76
N ASP A 125 8.76 6.83 12.73
CA ASP A 125 8.62 6.39 11.33
C ASP A 125 9.85 6.86 10.53
N PRO A 126 10.99 6.18 10.66
CA PRO A 126 12.20 6.65 10.02
C PRO A 126 12.13 6.41 8.50
N LEU A 127 12.76 7.31 7.74
CA LEU A 127 12.72 7.23 6.27
C LEU A 127 13.31 5.91 5.79
N LEU A 128 12.64 5.31 4.81
CA LEU A 128 12.95 3.99 4.24
C LEU A 128 12.79 2.83 5.24
N ALA A 129 12.01 2.99 6.33
CA ALA A 129 11.65 1.86 7.16
C ALA A 129 10.86 0.81 6.37
N LEU A 130 11.07 -0.47 6.71
CA LEU A 130 10.24 -1.56 6.24
C LEU A 130 8.79 -1.37 6.69
N ARG A 131 7.85 -1.28 5.73
CA ARG A 131 6.42 -1.05 5.96
C ARG A 131 5.61 -2.34 5.82
N TYR A 132 4.41 -2.35 6.40
CA TYR A 132 3.45 -3.45 6.30
C TYR A 132 4.03 -4.82 6.69
N ARG A 133 4.72 -4.86 7.84
CA ARG A 133 5.35 -6.07 8.36
C ARG A 133 4.29 -7.09 8.75
N LYS A 134 4.48 -8.33 8.31
CA LYS A 134 3.72 -9.49 8.75
C LYS A 134 4.68 -10.55 9.25
N THR A 135 4.50 -10.92 10.51
CA THR A 135 5.19 -12.05 11.12
C THR A 135 4.79 -13.35 10.41
N VAL A 136 5.79 -14.12 10.00
CA VAL A 136 5.62 -15.45 9.39
C VAL A 136 6.10 -16.53 10.35
N VAL A 137 7.24 -16.31 11.00
CA VAL A 137 7.83 -17.23 11.98
C VAL A 137 7.82 -16.55 13.36
N PRO A 138 7.08 -17.09 14.34
CA PRO A 138 7.02 -16.51 15.68
C PRO A 138 8.34 -16.70 16.42
N ALA A 139 8.63 -15.81 17.37
CA ALA A 139 9.90 -15.76 18.10
C ALA A 139 10.32 -17.10 18.75
N GLY A 140 9.37 -17.90 19.25
CA GLY A 140 9.66 -19.22 19.82
C GLY A 140 10.24 -20.21 18.80
N VAL A 141 9.76 -20.17 17.55
CA VAL A 141 10.28 -21.01 16.46
C VAL A 141 11.61 -20.43 15.97
N THR A 142 11.70 -19.10 15.81
CA THR A 142 12.97 -18.41 15.48
C THR A 142 14.08 -18.78 16.47
N TRP A 143 13.77 -18.80 17.77
CA TRP A 143 14.71 -19.22 18.81
C TRP A 143 15.22 -20.63 18.53
N ARG A 144 14.34 -21.61 18.27
CA ARG A 144 14.75 -23.01 17.98
C ARG A 144 15.63 -23.09 16.74
N ILE A 145 15.23 -22.44 15.64
CA ILE A 145 16.01 -22.39 14.39
C ILE A 145 17.41 -21.83 14.66
N ALA A 146 17.49 -20.68 15.33
CA ALA A 146 18.75 -20.05 15.73
C ALA A 146 19.60 -20.96 16.65
N GLY A 147 18.97 -21.86 17.42
CA GLY A 147 19.65 -22.84 18.25
C GLY A 147 20.35 -23.94 17.42
N VAL A 148 19.67 -24.45 16.38
CA VAL A 148 20.21 -25.49 15.49
C VAL A 148 21.43 -24.98 14.73
N PHE A 149 21.32 -23.80 14.13
CA PHE A 149 22.40 -23.23 13.32
C PHE A 149 23.54 -22.61 14.15
N ARG A 150 23.43 -22.59 15.48
CA ARG A 150 24.44 -22.01 16.39
C ARG A 150 25.85 -22.61 16.19
N VAL A 151 25.93 -23.85 15.73
CA VAL A 151 27.18 -24.55 15.43
C VAL A 151 28.02 -23.80 14.38
N PHE A 152 27.37 -23.16 13.40
CA PHE A 152 28.03 -22.41 12.33
C PHE A 152 28.82 -21.18 12.81
N PHE A 153 28.61 -20.72 14.05
CA PHE A 153 29.36 -19.60 14.64
C PHE A 153 30.48 -20.04 15.59
N ARG A 154 30.67 -21.36 15.79
CA ARG A 154 31.86 -21.87 16.48
C ARG A 154 33.10 -21.60 15.62
N ARG A 155 34.23 -21.27 16.25
CA ARG A 155 35.48 -20.90 15.56
C ARG A 155 35.88 -21.83 14.41
N PRO A 156 35.97 -23.16 14.59
CA PRO A 156 36.35 -24.04 13.48
C PRO A 156 35.31 -24.06 12.36
N ALA A 157 34.01 -23.95 12.69
CA ALA A 157 32.94 -24.07 11.71
C ALA A 157 32.89 -22.90 10.73
N TRP A 158 32.94 -21.65 11.23
CA TRP A 158 32.88 -20.50 10.32
C TRP A 158 34.15 -20.33 9.49
N VAL A 159 35.32 -20.68 10.06
CA VAL A 159 36.59 -20.68 9.30
C VAL A 159 36.54 -21.71 8.18
N ALA A 160 36.10 -22.95 8.47
CA ALA A 160 35.96 -23.99 7.45
C ALA A 160 34.94 -23.62 6.38
N ALA A 161 33.79 -23.05 6.78
CA ALA A 161 32.76 -22.62 5.84
C ALA A 161 33.27 -21.52 4.89
N LEU A 162 33.95 -20.50 5.43
CA LEU A 162 34.52 -19.41 4.61
C LEU A 162 35.65 -19.91 3.71
N ALA A 163 36.55 -20.75 4.23
CA ALA A 163 37.62 -21.35 3.44
C ALA A 163 37.06 -22.21 2.30
N THR A 164 36.00 -22.99 2.57
CA THR A 164 35.31 -23.80 1.56
C THR A 164 34.69 -22.93 0.48
N PHE A 165 33.95 -21.88 0.86
CA PHE A 165 33.37 -20.92 -0.09
C PHE A 165 34.45 -20.34 -1.02
N LEU A 166 35.52 -19.79 -0.46
CA LEU A 166 36.61 -19.20 -1.24
C LEU A 166 37.34 -20.23 -2.13
N ALA A 167 37.55 -21.45 -1.63
CA ALA A 167 38.20 -22.51 -2.38
C ALA A 167 37.35 -22.99 -3.57
N LEU A 168 36.04 -23.11 -3.39
CA LEU A 168 35.12 -23.51 -4.46
C LEU A 168 35.02 -22.43 -5.54
N ASP A 169 34.92 -21.16 -5.15
CA ASP A 169 34.92 -20.05 -6.12
C ASP A 169 36.23 -19.98 -6.89
N ALA A 170 37.38 -20.11 -6.20
CA ALA A 170 38.68 -20.17 -6.85
C ALA A 170 38.76 -21.34 -7.84
N LEU A 171 38.26 -22.52 -7.47
CA LEU A 171 38.26 -23.70 -8.36
C LEU A 171 37.43 -23.45 -9.62
N VAL A 172 36.24 -22.86 -9.51
CA VAL A 172 35.40 -22.51 -10.67
C VAL A 172 36.10 -21.47 -11.55
N LEU A 173 36.72 -20.45 -10.97
CA LEU A 173 37.42 -19.40 -11.73
C LEU A 173 38.68 -19.93 -12.43
N LEU A 174 39.40 -20.85 -11.81
CA LEU A 174 40.62 -21.47 -12.37
C LEU A 174 40.34 -22.39 -13.57
N GLN A 175 39.08 -22.78 -13.83
CA GLN A 175 38.70 -23.51 -15.06
C GLN A 175 38.86 -22.65 -16.33
N GLY A 176 38.87 -21.31 -16.20
CA GLY A 176 39.18 -20.39 -17.29
C GLY A 176 38.04 -20.13 -18.29
N ASP A 177 36.94 -20.88 -18.21
CA ASP A 177 35.79 -20.81 -19.14
C ASP A 177 34.51 -20.27 -18.46
N PHE A 178 34.65 -19.57 -17.32
CA PHE A 178 33.53 -19.11 -16.50
C PHE A 178 32.49 -18.29 -17.27
N VAL A 179 32.93 -17.37 -18.12
CA VAL A 179 32.02 -16.50 -18.91
C VAL A 179 31.20 -17.32 -19.89
N ASP A 180 31.84 -18.28 -20.57
CA ASP A 180 31.17 -19.15 -21.53
C ASP A 180 30.18 -20.08 -20.83
N ARG A 181 30.52 -20.61 -19.66
CA ARG A 181 29.60 -21.46 -18.87
C ARG A 181 28.43 -20.69 -18.29
N VAL A 182 28.65 -19.46 -17.80
CA VAL A 182 27.57 -18.59 -17.31
C VAL A 182 26.63 -18.22 -18.45
N THR A 183 27.16 -17.85 -19.62
CA THR A 183 26.33 -17.50 -20.78
C THR A 183 25.53 -18.71 -21.27
N ALA A 184 26.13 -19.90 -21.34
CA ALA A 184 25.43 -21.16 -21.65
C ALA A 184 24.36 -21.53 -20.60
N GLY A 185 24.64 -21.29 -19.32
CA GLY A 185 23.66 -21.46 -18.25
C GLY A 185 22.48 -20.49 -18.40
N ALA A 186 22.75 -19.23 -18.73
CA ALA A 186 21.73 -18.21 -18.93
C ALA A 186 20.84 -18.52 -20.14
N THR A 187 21.41 -18.97 -21.26
CA THR A 187 20.63 -19.41 -22.42
C THR A 187 19.76 -20.61 -22.08
N THR A 188 20.27 -21.58 -21.31
CA THR A 188 19.48 -22.73 -20.84
C THR A 188 18.26 -22.30 -20.03
N LEU A 189 18.40 -21.33 -19.11
CA LEU A 189 17.30 -20.81 -18.30
C LEU A 189 16.21 -20.15 -19.16
N VAL A 190 16.58 -19.44 -20.23
CA VAL A 190 15.64 -18.82 -21.16
C VAL A 190 14.77 -19.86 -21.89
N HIS A 191 15.35 -21.00 -22.25
CA HIS A 191 14.67 -22.05 -23.01
C HIS A 191 13.96 -23.09 -22.12
N ARG A 192 14.23 -23.09 -20.80
CA ARG A 192 13.72 -24.07 -19.83
C ARG A 192 13.06 -23.34 -18.65
N PRO A 193 11.80 -22.91 -18.79
CA PRO A 193 11.11 -22.09 -17.78
C PRO A 193 11.02 -22.79 -16.41
N GLU A 194 10.95 -24.12 -16.37
CA GLU A 194 10.96 -24.90 -15.14
C GLU A 194 12.25 -24.71 -14.32
N LEU A 195 13.42 -24.64 -14.98
CA LEU A 195 14.70 -24.41 -14.30
C LEU A 195 14.79 -22.97 -13.79
N THR A 196 14.20 -22.01 -14.51
CA THR A 196 14.07 -20.63 -14.04
C THR A 196 13.23 -20.56 -12.76
N LEU A 197 12.12 -21.29 -12.67
CA LEU A 197 11.30 -21.35 -11.45
C LEU A 197 12.06 -21.99 -10.27
N VAL A 198 12.82 -23.06 -10.53
CA VAL A 198 13.70 -23.68 -9.52
C VAL A 198 14.74 -22.68 -9.04
N LEU A 199 15.41 -21.97 -9.96
CA LEU A 199 16.42 -20.98 -9.61
C LEU A 199 15.82 -19.82 -8.80
N LEU A 200 14.67 -19.29 -9.20
CA LEU A 200 13.95 -18.26 -8.43
C LEU A 200 13.61 -18.75 -7.01
N THR A 201 13.21 -20.01 -6.88
CA THR A 201 12.95 -20.63 -5.56
C THR A 201 14.23 -20.70 -4.73
N LEU A 202 15.36 -21.09 -5.33
CA LEU A 202 16.66 -21.11 -4.65
C LEU A 202 17.11 -19.72 -4.20
N LEU A 203 16.86 -18.68 -5.00
CA LEU A 203 17.13 -17.28 -4.61
C LEU A 203 16.29 -16.86 -3.40
N VAL A 204 14.99 -17.19 -3.37
CA VAL A 204 14.13 -16.93 -2.22
C VAL A 204 14.60 -17.70 -0.98
N LEU A 205 14.97 -18.97 -1.13
CA LEU A 205 15.53 -19.77 -0.04
C LEU A 205 16.84 -19.20 0.49
N SER A 206 17.72 -18.68 -0.37
CA SER A 206 18.92 -17.97 0.04
C SER A 206 18.59 -16.76 0.92
N MET A 207 17.58 -15.96 0.56
CA MET A 207 17.15 -14.82 1.37
C MET A 207 16.56 -15.25 2.72
N VAL A 208 15.83 -16.37 2.78
CA VAL A 208 15.37 -16.92 4.08
C VAL A 208 16.57 -17.36 4.92
N PHE A 209 17.55 -18.03 4.30
CA PHE A 209 18.75 -18.50 4.97
C PHE A 209 19.63 -17.35 5.49
N HIS A 210 19.69 -16.24 4.75
CA HIS A 210 20.30 -14.98 5.18
C HIS A 210 19.69 -14.48 6.50
N GLU A 211 18.36 -14.38 6.59
CA GLU A 211 17.68 -13.95 7.83
C GLU A 211 17.91 -14.94 8.99
N ILE A 212 18.02 -16.24 8.69
CA ILE A 212 18.42 -17.25 9.69
C ILE A 212 19.81 -16.93 10.25
N GLY A 213 20.73 -16.44 9.41
CA GLY A 213 22.06 -15.98 9.84
C GLY A 213 21.97 -14.95 10.96
N HIS A 214 21.24 -13.85 10.75
CA HIS A 214 21.10 -12.78 11.74
C HIS A 214 20.55 -13.29 13.08
N VAL A 215 19.45 -14.04 13.07
CA VAL A 215 18.86 -14.55 14.32
C VAL A 215 19.76 -15.56 15.03
N THR A 216 20.53 -16.34 14.26
CA THR A 216 21.50 -17.29 14.80
C THR A 216 22.67 -16.58 15.46
N ALA A 217 23.22 -15.55 14.84
CA ALA A 217 24.29 -14.74 15.42
C ALA A 217 23.84 -13.95 16.65
N CYS A 218 22.62 -13.40 16.62
CA CYS A 218 21.96 -12.75 17.76
C CYS A 218 21.92 -13.70 18.96
N ARG A 219 21.39 -14.92 18.77
CA ARG A 219 21.34 -15.95 19.80
C ARG A 219 22.73 -16.41 20.25
N TYR A 220 23.67 -16.58 19.31
CA TYR A 220 25.04 -16.97 19.63
C TYR A 220 25.74 -15.92 20.52
N GLY A 221 25.47 -14.64 20.29
CA GLY A 221 25.96 -13.52 21.09
C GLY A 221 25.34 -13.40 22.49
N GLY A 222 24.28 -14.15 22.79
CA GLY A 222 23.58 -14.10 24.07
C GLY A 222 22.35 -13.19 24.10
N ALA A 223 21.97 -12.59 22.95
CA ALA A 223 20.74 -11.82 22.81
C ALA A 223 19.56 -12.72 22.40
N ARG A 224 18.33 -12.22 22.54
CA ARG A 224 17.09 -12.92 22.23
C ARG A 224 16.55 -12.49 20.86
N PRO A 225 16.67 -13.32 19.80
CA PRO A 225 16.01 -13.03 18.52
C PRO A 225 14.48 -12.99 18.67
N GLY A 226 13.86 -12.05 17.97
CA GLY A 226 12.42 -11.88 17.89
C GLY A 226 11.79 -12.69 16.76
N ASP A 227 10.73 -12.15 16.18
CA ASP A 227 10.03 -12.74 15.06
C ASP A 227 10.78 -12.59 13.72
N MET A 228 10.47 -13.47 12.76
CA MET A 228 10.85 -13.29 11.36
C MET A 228 9.59 -13.17 10.51
N GLY A 229 9.69 -12.43 9.41
CA GLY A 229 8.53 -12.18 8.57
C GLY A 229 8.85 -11.61 7.21
N VAL A 230 7.79 -11.15 6.56
CA VAL A 230 7.82 -10.45 5.28
C VAL A 230 7.31 -9.03 5.48
N GLY A 231 7.87 -8.08 4.74
CA GLY A 231 7.40 -6.72 4.66
C GLY A 231 7.61 -6.13 3.27
N LEU A 232 7.22 -4.87 3.11
CA LEU A 232 7.44 -4.12 1.88
C LEU A 232 8.47 -3.02 2.12
N TYR A 233 9.61 -3.14 1.45
CA TYR A 233 10.64 -2.11 1.40
C TYR A 233 10.42 -1.24 0.17
N LEU A 234 9.86 -0.04 0.36
CA LEU A 234 9.28 0.79 -0.70
C LEU A 234 8.18 0.02 -1.46
N VAL A 235 8.54 -0.67 -2.53
CA VAL A 235 7.65 -1.54 -3.33
C VAL A 235 8.13 -2.99 -3.37
N TRP A 236 9.35 -3.27 -2.94
CA TRP A 236 9.96 -4.58 -3.04
C TRP A 236 9.57 -5.46 -1.84
N PRO A 237 9.18 -6.72 -2.07
CA PRO A 237 9.05 -7.67 -0.97
C PRO A 237 10.42 -7.87 -0.34
N ALA A 238 10.49 -7.78 0.99
CA ALA A 238 11.69 -8.03 1.75
C ALA A 238 11.37 -8.96 2.92
N LEU A 239 12.27 -9.91 3.17
CA LEU A 239 12.25 -10.66 4.42
C LEU A 239 12.86 -9.79 5.52
N TYR A 240 12.48 -10.06 6.76
CA TYR A 240 13.07 -9.40 7.92
C TYR A 240 13.19 -10.37 9.08
N SER A 241 14.17 -10.10 9.93
CA SER A 241 14.32 -10.69 11.25
C SER A 241 14.43 -9.60 12.31
N THR A 242 13.71 -9.77 13.42
CA THR A 242 13.77 -8.84 14.54
C THR A 242 14.96 -9.19 15.42
N VAL A 243 16.06 -8.47 15.25
CA VAL A 243 17.29 -8.60 16.07
C VAL A 243 17.54 -7.40 16.96
N THR A 244 16.51 -6.61 17.30
CA THR A 244 16.62 -5.39 18.12
C THR A 244 17.29 -5.63 19.49
N ASP A 245 17.20 -6.85 19.99
CA ASP A 245 17.82 -7.24 21.25
C ASP A 245 19.35 -7.23 21.22
N THR A 246 19.99 -7.15 20.05
CA THR A 246 21.44 -7.07 19.91
C THR A 246 22.03 -5.79 20.50
N TYR A 247 21.24 -4.74 20.73
CA TYR A 247 21.73 -3.51 21.36
C TYR A 247 22.28 -3.73 22.79
N ARG A 248 21.94 -4.83 23.46
CA ARG A 248 22.54 -5.23 24.76
C ARG A 248 23.96 -5.79 24.62
N LEU A 249 24.34 -6.20 23.41
CA LEU A 249 25.65 -6.78 23.11
C LEU A 249 26.69 -5.67 22.92
N GLY A 250 27.96 -5.97 23.20
CA GLY A 250 29.09 -5.12 22.80
C GLY A 250 29.29 -5.08 21.28
N ARG A 251 30.15 -4.18 20.80
CA ARG A 251 30.33 -3.91 19.36
C ARG A 251 30.59 -5.16 18.51
N VAL A 252 31.42 -6.08 18.99
CA VAL A 252 31.74 -7.33 18.27
C VAL A 252 30.52 -8.23 18.12
N GLY A 253 29.63 -8.28 19.12
CA GLY A 253 28.40 -9.07 19.07
C GLY A 253 27.39 -8.51 18.07
N ARG A 254 27.29 -7.18 18.01
CA ARG A 254 26.42 -6.48 17.05
C ARG A 254 26.92 -6.63 15.61
N LEU A 255 28.20 -6.33 15.37
CA LEU A 255 28.84 -6.52 14.06
C LEU A 255 28.76 -7.97 13.56
N ARG A 256 28.92 -8.96 14.45
CA ARG A 256 28.72 -10.37 14.09
C ARG A 256 27.30 -10.64 13.62
N THR A 257 26.31 -10.02 14.26
CA THR A 257 24.91 -10.17 13.89
C THR A 257 24.63 -9.53 12.54
N ASP A 258 25.16 -8.34 12.26
CA ASP A 258 24.97 -7.68 10.97
C ASP A 258 25.66 -8.44 9.82
N LEU A 259 26.87 -8.99 10.05
CA LEU A 259 27.59 -9.79 9.05
C LEU A 259 27.01 -11.18 8.81
N ALA A 260 26.15 -11.65 9.71
CA ALA A 260 25.69 -13.03 9.72
C ALA A 260 24.86 -13.40 8.49
N GLY A 261 24.05 -12.46 7.99
CA GLY A 261 23.24 -12.68 6.80
C GLY A 261 24.12 -12.96 5.58
N VAL A 262 25.11 -12.09 5.33
CA VAL A 262 26.05 -12.28 4.22
C VAL A 262 26.90 -13.55 4.40
N TYR A 263 27.31 -13.88 5.63
CA TYR A 263 27.97 -15.15 5.91
C TYR A 263 27.11 -16.37 5.54
N PHE A 264 25.81 -16.35 5.88
CA PHE A 264 24.90 -17.45 5.52
C PHE A 264 24.65 -17.53 4.01
N ASN A 265 24.63 -16.39 3.30
CA ASN A 265 24.66 -16.40 1.83
C ASN A 265 25.90 -17.13 1.31
N ALA A 266 27.09 -16.88 1.86
CA ALA A 266 28.32 -17.56 1.44
C ALA A 266 28.26 -19.07 1.67
N VAL A 267 27.70 -19.51 2.80
CA VAL A 267 27.46 -20.95 3.07
C VAL A 267 26.51 -21.55 2.04
N PHE A 268 25.42 -20.86 1.72
CA PHE A 268 24.44 -21.32 0.72
C PHE A 268 25.05 -21.40 -0.68
N MET A 269 25.81 -20.38 -1.08
CA MET A 269 26.55 -20.36 -2.34
C MET A 269 27.56 -21.51 -2.41
N ALA A 270 28.32 -21.77 -1.34
CA ALA A 270 29.26 -22.90 -1.31
C ALA A 270 28.56 -24.25 -1.56
N VAL A 271 27.36 -24.47 -1.00
CA VAL A 271 26.56 -25.68 -1.27
C VAL A 271 26.15 -25.76 -2.73
N LEU A 272 25.66 -24.66 -3.32
CA LEU A 272 25.27 -24.63 -4.74
C LEU A 272 26.45 -24.79 -5.69
N THR A 273 27.58 -24.15 -5.40
CA THR A 273 28.82 -24.31 -6.17
C THR A 273 29.33 -25.74 -6.09
N GLY A 274 29.29 -26.38 -4.91
CA GLY A 274 29.61 -27.79 -4.75
C GLY A 274 28.66 -28.71 -5.53
N LEU A 275 27.37 -28.39 -5.56
CA LEU A 275 26.39 -29.13 -6.37
C LEU A 275 26.67 -28.97 -7.87
N TYR A 276 26.96 -27.75 -8.34
CA TYR A 276 27.36 -27.48 -9.72
C TYR A 276 28.60 -28.30 -10.10
N LEU A 277 29.67 -28.27 -9.30
CA LEU A 277 30.90 -29.00 -9.57
C LEU A 277 30.69 -30.52 -9.60
N ARG A 278 29.68 -31.04 -8.89
CA ARG A 278 29.34 -32.47 -8.89
C ARG A 278 28.49 -32.88 -10.10
N THR A 279 27.59 -32.01 -10.57
CA THR A 279 26.58 -32.36 -11.59
C THR A 279 26.85 -31.75 -12.96
N ASP A 280 27.79 -30.81 -13.05
CA ASP A 280 28.03 -29.92 -14.20
C ASP A 280 26.77 -29.18 -14.68
N ALA A 281 25.85 -28.90 -13.75
CA ALA A 281 24.61 -28.19 -14.01
C ALA A 281 24.86 -26.68 -14.23
N THR A 282 25.31 -26.31 -15.42
CA THR A 282 25.70 -24.93 -15.80
C THR A 282 24.61 -23.88 -15.56
N TRP A 283 23.33 -24.26 -15.59
CA TRP A 283 22.20 -23.38 -15.30
C TRP A 283 22.20 -22.81 -13.87
N LEU A 284 22.96 -23.40 -12.94
CA LEU A 284 23.14 -22.86 -11.57
C LEU A 284 24.08 -21.65 -11.54
N LEU A 285 25.06 -21.57 -12.44
CA LEU A 285 26.12 -20.55 -12.41
C LEU A 285 25.60 -19.11 -12.53
N PRO A 286 24.65 -18.77 -13.43
CA PRO A 286 24.04 -17.43 -13.44
C PRO A 286 23.41 -17.06 -12.09
N GLY A 287 22.79 -18.03 -11.44
CA GLY A 287 22.22 -17.90 -10.10
C GLY A 287 23.26 -17.62 -9.02
N ILE A 288 24.34 -18.40 -9.00
CA ILE A 288 25.46 -18.24 -8.07
C ILE A 288 26.14 -16.88 -8.28
N LEU A 289 26.37 -16.47 -9.53
CA LEU A 289 26.91 -15.15 -9.87
C LEU A 289 25.97 -14.04 -9.39
N LEU A 290 24.66 -14.17 -9.60
CA LEU A 290 23.68 -13.21 -9.11
C LEU A 290 23.68 -13.12 -7.58
N MET A 291 23.79 -14.25 -6.88
CA MET A 291 23.90 -14.28 -5.41
C MET A 291 25.18 -13.58 -4.92
N HIS A 292 26.31 -13.71 -5.63
CA HIS A 292 27.53 -12.96 -5.33
C HIS A 292 27.32 -11.45 -5.46
N VAL A 293 26.69 -11.03 -6.55
CA VAL A 293 26.35 -9.60 -6.77
C VAL A 293 25.41 -9.10 -5.67
N GLN A 294 24.39 -9.88 -5.30
CA GLN A 294 23.48 -9.53 -4.22
C GLN A 294 24.18 -9.46 -2.86
N ALA A 295 25.04 -10.43 -2.53
CA ALA A 295 25.84 -10.43 -1.32
C ALA A 295 26.79 -9.23 -1.25
N ALA A 296 27.42 -8.86 -2.38
CA ALA A 296 28.25 -7.66 -2.47
C ALA A 296 27.44 -6.37 -2.26
N GLN A 297 26.22 -6.30 -2.82
CA GLN A 297 25.32 -5.17 -2.61
C GLN A 297 24.90 -5.00 -1.16
N GLN A 298 24.80 -6.08 -0.36
CA GLN A 298 24.48 -5.97 1.06
C GLN A 298 25.52 -5.15 1.83
N PHE A 299 26.78 -5.09 1.38
CA PHE A 299 27.81 -4.25 2.01
C PHE A 299 27.70 -2.77 1.68
N LEU A 300 26.89 -2.36 0.69
CA LEU A 300 26.75 -0.96 0.31
C LEU A 300 25.96 -0.19 1.39
N PRO A 301 26.57 0.77 2.11
CA PRO A 301 25.92 1.47 3.22
C PRO A 301 25.01 2.63 2.75
N SER A 302 24.49 2.55 1.53
CA SER A 302 23.77 3.65 0.87
C SER A 302 22.27 3.65 1.16
N ILE A 303 21.75 2.47 1.43
CA ILE A 303 20.37 2.12 1.71
C ILE A 303 20.40 1.27 3.01
N ARG A 304 19.26 0.98 3.65
CA ARG A 304 19.17 0.14 4.87
C ARG A 304 19.47 -1.36 4.60
N PHE A 305 20.58 -1.66 3.93
CA PHE A 305 21.17 -3.00 3.82
C PHE A 305 22.07 -3.29 5.04
N ASP A 306 22.58 -4.51 5.15
CA ASP A 306 23.44 -4.93 6.27
C ASP A 306 24.64 -4.01 6.47
N GLY A 307 25.27 -3.55 5.40
CA GLY A 307 26.42 -2.64 5.42
C GLY A 307 26.12 -1.30 6.10
N TYR A 308 24.87 -0.82 6.03
CA TYR A 308 24.44 0.36 6.79
C TYR A 308 24.41 0.09 8.30
N TYR A 309 23.87 -1.06 8.72
CA TYR A 309 23.82 -1.46 10.12
C TYR A 309 25.22 -1.75 10.67
N MET A 310 26.06 -2.44 9.90
CA MET A 310 27.48 -2.64 10.22
C MET A 310 28.20 -1.32 10.46
N LEU A 311 27.98 -0.33 9.60
CA LEU A 311 28.60 0.99 9.74
C LEU A 311 28.07 1.73 10.97
N ALA A 312 26.76 1.62 11.24
CA ALA A 312 26.13 2.21 12.42
C ALA A 312 26.70 1.61 13.72
N ASP A 313 26.90 0.29 13.75
CA ASP A 313 27.45 -0.41 14.90
C ASP A 313 28.96 -0.21 15.08
N LEU A 314 29.71 -0.06 13.98
CA LEU A 314 31.10 0.37 14.01
C LEU A 314 31.24 1.80 14.55
N ALA A 315 30.33 2.69 14.16
CA ALA A 315 30.24 4.05 14.69
C ALA A 315 29.76 4.08 16.15
N GLY A 316 29.01 3.07 16.59
CA GLY A 316 28.32 3.05 17.88
C GLY A 316 27.19 4.08 17.93
N VAL A 317 26.55 4.39 16.80
CA VAL A 317 25.51 5.41 16.66
C VAL A 317 24.38 4.81 15.82
N PRO A 318 23.20 4.54 16.40
CA PRO A 318 22.08 4.02 15.62
C PRO A 318 21.50 5.11 14.71
N GLU A 319 20.85 4.69 13.63
CA GLU A 319 20.12 5.58 12.71
C GLU A 319 20.97 6.72 12.11
N LEU A 320 22.05 6.35 11.40
CA LEU A 320 22.96 7.27 10.70
C LEU A 320 22.25 8.28 9.77
N PHE A 321 21.10 7.92 9.16
CA PHE A 321 20.34 8.84 8.31
C PHE A 321 19.90 10.13 9.04
N ASN A 322 19.72 10.09 10.36
CA ASN A 322 19.39 11.28 11.16
C ASN A 322 20.54 12.30 11.23
N TYR A 323 21.75 11.90 10.85
CA TYR A 323 22.95 12.74 10.84
C TYR A 323 23.25 13.36 9.47
N VAL A 324 22.62 12.92 8.38
CA VAL A 324 22.84 13.48 7.03
C VAL A 324 22.64 15.00 7.01
N GLY A 325 21.47 15.48 7.45
CA GLY A 325 21.17 16.91 7.51
C GLY A 325 22.11 17.70 8.45
N PRO A 326 22.28 17.28 9.72
CA PRO A 326 23.23 17.90 10.64
C PRO A 326 24.67 17.98 10.13
N VAL A 327 25.18 16.91 9.50
CA VAL A 327 26.54 16.87 8.94
C VAL A 327 26.66 17.81 7.75
N LEU A 328 25.73 17.74 6.77
CA LEU A 328 25.74 18.64 5.61
C LEU A 328 25.71 20.12 6.02
N ARG A 329 24.93 20.48 7.05
CA ARG A 329 24.92 21.85 7.60
C ARG A 329 26.23 22.24 8.29
N SER A 330 26.90 21.28 8.91
CA SER A 330 28.20 21.50 9.58
C SER A 330 29.37 21.59 8.60
N LEU A 331 29.20 21.13 7.36
CA LEU A 331 30.16 21.29 6.28
C LEU A 331 30.07 22.66 5.59
N VAL A 332 29.05 23.47 5.90
CA VAL A 332 28.91 24.83 5.36
C VAL A 332 29.95 25.74 6.01
N PRO A 333 30.86 26.37 5.24
CA PRO A 333 31.87 27.28 5.80
C PRO A 333 31.23 28.40 6.63
N GLY A 334 31.84 28.73 7.77
CA GLY A 334 31.41 29.83 8.65
C GLY A 334 30.26 29.52 9.61
N ARG A 335 29.75 28.28 9.67
CA ARG A 335 28.73 27.88 10.66
C ARG A 335 29.29 26.95 11.74
N PRO A 336 28.85 27.10 13.01
CA PRO A 336 29.22 26.16 14.04
C PRO A 336 28.64 24.77 13.74
N ALA A 337 29.37 23.72 14.11
CA ALA A 337 28.91 22.35 13.94
C ALA A 337 27.58 22.14 14.67
N HIS A 338 26.65 21.41 14.06
CA HIS A 338 25.34 21.15 14.64
C HIS A 338 25.46 20.42 16.00
N PRO A 339 24.65 20.74 17.03
CA PRO A 339 24.77 20.16 18.38
C PRO A 339 24.84 18.62 18.40
N ARG A 340 23.94 17.96 17.65
CA ARG A 340 23.96 16.49 17.47
C ARG A 340 25.29 15.92 16.99
N VAL A 341 26.05 16.65 16.17
CA VAL A 341 27.38 16.22 15.66
C VAL A 341 28.46 16.49 16.70
N GLN A 342 28.30 17.51 17.55
CA GLN A 342 29.22 17.81 18.65
C GLN A 342 29.12 16.78 19.79
N GLU A 343 27.95 16.21 20.01
CA GLU A 343 27.73 15.11 20.97
C GLU A 343 28.50 13.83 20.61
N LEU A 344 29.00 13.70 19.38
CA LEU A 344 29.75 12.53 18.92
C LEU A 344 31.22 12.61 19.33
N ARG A 345 31.81 11.43 19.56
CA ARG A 345 33.26 11.28 19.70
C ARG A 345 33.95 11.58 18.35
N PRO A 346 35.22 12.01 18.34
CA PRO A 346 35.91 12.42 17.11
C PRO A 346 36.00 11.34 16.03
N ARG A 347 36.18 10.06 16.41
CA ARG A 347 36.26 8.92 15.48
C ARG A 347 34.91 8.63 14.80
N PRO A 348 33.80 8.37 15.54
CA PRO A 348 32.46 8.26 14.96
C PRO A 348 32.07 9.47 14.12
N ARG A 349 32.36 10.70 14.60
CA ARG A 349 32.07 11.93 13.83
C ARG A 349 32.72 11.93 12.45
N ARG A 350 34.01 11.56 12.36
CA ARG A 350 34.72 11.45 11.07
C ARG A 350 34.14 10.34 10.19
N LEU A 351 33.85 9.19 10.77
CA LEU A 351 33.26 8.06 10.04
C LEU A 351 31.92 8.43 9.40
N ILE A 352 31.01 9.03 10.19
CA ILE A 352 29.71 9.50 9.70
C ILE A 352 29.88 10.60 8.66
N ALA A 353 30.82 11.53 8.85
CA ALA A 353 31.08 12.59 7.87
C ALA A 353 31.57 12.03 6.53
N VAL A 354 32.51 11.09 6.53
CA VAL A 354 33.00 10.40 5.33
C VAL A 354 31.86 9.63 4.66
N TRP A 355 31.06 8.90 5.44
CA TRP A 355 29.90 8.19 4.91
C TRP A 355 28.89 9.12 4.24
N VAL A 356 28.56 10.26 4.85
CA VAL A 356 27.67 11.27 4.23
C VAL A 356 28.29 11.82 2.94
N ALA A 357 29.59 12.13 2.96
CA ALA A 357 30.32 12.67 1.82
C ALA A 357 30.39 11.69 0.63
N VAL A 358 30.35 10.38 0.87
CA VAL A 358 30.32 9.34 -0.18
C VAL A 358 28.88 9.03 -0.60
N THR A 359 27.98 8.82 0.36
CA THR A 359 26.63 8.33 0.11
C THR A 359 25.75 9.36 -0.58
N VAL A 360 25.83 10.64 -0.18
CA VAL A 360 24.96 11.68 -0.77
C VAL A 360 25.28 11.89 -2.26
N PRO A 361 26.54 12.08 -2.70
CA PRO A 361 26.85 12.16 -4.13
C PRO A 361 26.52 10.89 -4.90
N MET A 362 26.74 9.71 -4.31
CA MET A 362 26.40 8.45 -4.96
C MET A 362 24.89 8.27 -5.17
N LEU A 363 24.06 8.58 -4.16
CA LEU A 363 22.60 8.58 -4.30
C LEU A 363 22.13 9.63 -5.33
N LEU A 364 22.77 10.80 -5.36
CA LEU A 364 22.48 11.82 -6.37
C LEU A 364 22.87 11.34 -7.78
N PHE A 365 24.02 10.68 -7.92
CA PHE A 365 24.44 10.06 -9.18
C PHE A 365 23.44 9.00 -9.64
N TYR A 366 23.00 8.10 -8.76
CA TYR A 366 21.95 7.13 -9.10
C TYR A 366 20.64 7.79 -9.51
N LEU A 367 20.21 8.84 -8.80
CA LEU A 367 19.00 9.58 -9.16
C LEU A 367 19.13 10.28 -10.52
N ILE A 368 20.25 10.97 -10.78
CA ILE A 368 20.49 11.66 -12.05
C ILE A 368 20.55 10.65 -13.19
N THR A 369 21.35 9.59 -13.05
CA THR A 369 21.45 8.53 -14.06
C THR A 369 20.10 7.88 -14.31
N PHE A 370 19.33 7.58 -13.26
CA PHE A 370 17.97 7.08 -13.40
C PHE A 370 17.10 8.04 -14.23
N LEU A 371 17.09 9.34 -13.91
CA LEU A 371 16.31 10.35 -14.63
C LEU A 371 16.77 10.51 -16.09
N LEU A 372 18.05 10.31 -16.40
CA LEU A 372 18.59 10.35 -17.77
C LEU A 372 18.30 9.07 -18.58
N VAL A 373 18.16 7.93 -17.90
CA VAL A 373 17.92 6.62 -18.51
C VAL A 373 16.43 6.38 -18.74
N VAL A 374 15.56 6.88 -17.85
CA VAL A 374 14.10 6.69 -17.92
C VAL A 374 13.51 7.02 -19.31
N PRO A 375 13.81 8.17 -19.95
CA PRO A 375 13.26 8.49 -21.26
C PRO A 375 13.67 7.52 -22.37
N ARG A 376 14.80 6.82 -22.21
CA ARG A 376 15.30 5.83 -23.17
C ARG A 376 14.73 4.43 -22.91
N VAL A 377 14.55 4.08 -21.63
CA VAL A 377 14.07 2.75 -21.23
C VAL A 377 12.55 2.66 -21.27
N LEU A 378 11.83 3.77 -21.04
CA LEU A 378 10.38 3.77 -21.02
C LEU A 378 9.75 3.32 -22.35
N PRO A 379 10.22 3.75 -23.54
CA PRO A 379 9.75 3.21 -24.81
C PRO A 379 10.03 1.71 -24.96
N VAL A 380 11.23 1.25 -24.60
CA VAL A 380 11.60 -0.17 -24.68
C VAL A 380 10.71 -1.03 -23.78
N VAL A 381 10.47 -0.58 -22.55
CA VAL A 381 9.56 -1.28 -21.64
C VAL A 381 8.14 -1.27 -22.19
N TRP A 382 7.71 -0.18 -22.83
CA TRP A 382 6.41 -0.10 -23.47
C TRP A 382 6.29 -1.14 -24.59
N ASP A 383 7.29 -1.27 -25.45
CA ASP A 383 7.30 -2.26 -26.53
C ASP A 383 7.29 -3.70 -25.97
N VAL A 384 8.10 -3.97 -24.94
CA VAL A 384 8.11 -5.27 -24.23
C VAL A 384 6.77 -5.58 -23.58
N LEU A 385 6.07 -4.57 -23.06
CA LEU A 385 4.72 -4.72 -22.50
C LEU A 385 3.73 -5.19 -23.57
N LEU A 386 3.77 -4.57 -24.76
CA LEU A 386 2.96 -4.94 -25.92
C LEU A 386 3.33 -6.33 -26.46
N GLU A 387 4.61 -6.71 -26.41
CA GLU A 387 5.05 -8.05 -26.81
C GLU A 387 4.54 -9.13 -25.86
N TYR A 388 4.73 -8.96 -24.54
CA TYR A 388 4.19 -9.91 -23.55
C TYR A 388 2.67 -10.04 -23.62
N GLN A 389 1.99 -8.93 -23.91
CA GLN A 389 0.57 -8.93 -24.25
C GLN A 389 0.27 -9.92 -25.40
N SER A 390 0.94 -9.75 -26.55
CA SER A 390 0.64 -10.57 -27.74
C SER A 390 0.89 -12.06 -27.50
N ARG A 391 1.95 -12.39 -26.73
CA ARG A 391 2.28 -13.77 -26.33
C ARG A 391 1.23 -14.34 -25.38
N MET A 392 0.77 -13.53 -24.42
CA MET A 392 -0.31 -13.90 -23.51
C MET A 392 -1.58 -14.25 -24.26
N GLU A 393 -2.01 -13.40 -25.20
CA GLU A 393 -3.22 -13.61 -26.00
C GLU A 393 -3.14 -14.89 -26.85
N ALA A 394 -1.96 -15.18 -27.42
CA ALA A 394 -1.72 -16.41 -28.16
C ALA A 394 -1.79 -17.63 -27.24
N ALA A 395 -1.17 -17.57 -26.06
CA ALA A 395 -1.19 -18.65 -25.07
C ALA A 395 -2.60 -18.90 -24.50
N MET A 396 -3.37 -17.84 -24.23
CA MET A 396 -4.77 -17.94 -23.80
C MET A 396 -5.64 -18.61 -24.87
N ARG A 397 -5.46 -18.25 -26.14
CA ARG A 397 -6.16 -18.89 -27.27
C ARG A 397 -5.78 -20.37 -27.41
N ALA A 398 -4.53 -20.72 -27.11
CA ALA A 398 -4.03 -22.09 -27.14
C ALA A 398 -4.36 -22.90 -25.88
N GLY A 399 -4.89 -22.28 -24.81
CA GLY A 399 -5.17 -22.94 -23.53
C GLY A 399 -3.92 -23.25 -22.68
N ASP A 400 -2.77 -22.64 -22.98
CA ASP A 400 -1.52 -22.86 -22.24
C ASP A 400 -1.47 -22.02 -20.95
N VAL A 401 -1.97 -22.60 -19.87
CA VAL A 401 -2.05 -21.98 -18.54
C VAL A 401 -0.68 -21.60 -17.98
N THR A 402 0.36 -22.38 -18.30
CA THR A 402 1.73 -22.18 -17.81
C THR A 402 2.33 -20.90 -18.39
N THR A 403 2.24 -20.72 -19.70
CA THR A 403 2.74 -19.52 -20.37
C THR A 403 1.95 -18.28 -19.96
N VAL A 404 0.64 -18.43 -19.72
CA VAL A 404 -0.20 -17.35 -19.18
C VAL A 404 0.27 -16.92 -17.79
N ALA A 405 0.43 -17.88 -16.86
CA ALA A 405 0.86 -17.59 -15.49
C ALA A 405 2.26 -16.94 -15.46
N LEU A 406 3.20 -17.45 -16.27
CA LEU A 406 4.55 -16.89 -16.38
C LEU A 406 4.53 -15.45 -16.92
N SER A 407 3.74 -15.21 -17.96
CA SER A 407 3.63 -13.88 -18.56
C SER A 407 3.01 -12.87 -17.60
N VAL A 408 2.04 -13.28 -16.77
CA VAL A 408 1.44 -12.41 -15.74
C VAL A 408 2.48 -12.07 -14.67
N PHE A 409 3.25 -13.07 -14.24
CA PHE A 409 4.30 -12.86 -13.26
C PHE A 409 5.39 -11.92 -13.79
N GLN A 410 5.85 -12.11 -15.03
CA GLN A 410 6.83 -11.24 -15.69
C GLN A 410 6.30 -9.80 -15.83
N LEU A 411 5.03 -9.65 -16.20
CA LEU A 411 4.36 -8.35 -16.28
C LEU A 411 4.39 -7.61 -14.94
N LEU A 412 4.03 -8.30 -13.84
CA LEU A 412 4.07 -7.73 -12.50
C LEU A 412 5.50 -7.32 -12.11
N LEU A 413 6.49 -8.13 -12.42
CA LEU A 413 7.90 -7.82 -12.15
C LEU A 413 8.38 -6.60 -12.95
N ILE A 414 7.97 -6.44 -14.20
CA ILE A 414 8.35 -5.29 -15.05
C ILE A 414 7.70 -4.01 -14.56
N LEU A 415 6.46 -4.06 -14.08
CA LEU A 415 5.75 -2.88 -13.56
C LEU A 415 6.26 -2.43 -12.19
N LEU A 416 6.83 -3.33 -11.40
CA LEU A 416 7.23 -3.07 -10.01
C LEU A 416 8.29 -1.95 -9.87
N PRO A 417 9.40 -1.92 -10.64
CA PRO A 417 10.36 -0.82 -10.63
C PRO A 417 9.73 0.55 -10.91
N TRP A 418 8.75 0.62 -11.81
CA TRP A 418 8.09 1.87 -12.19
C TRP A 418 7.18 2.39 -11.09
N ALA A 419 6.45 1.49 -10.41
CA ALA A 419 5.71 1.83 -9.20
C ALA A 419 6.65 2.36 -8.10
N GLY A 420 7.81 1.72 -7.94
CA GLY A 420 8.86 2.16 -7.02
C GLY A 420 9.40 3.54 -7.34
N ALA A 421 9.70 3.80 -8.62
CA ALA A 421 10.17 5.09 -9.10
C ALA A 421 9.15 6.21 -8.84
N ALA A 422 7.89 5.97 -9.16
CA ALA A 422 6.81 6.93 -8.91
C ALA A 422 6.70 7.27 -7.40
N LEU A 423 6.81 6.26 -6.54
CA LEU A 423 6.80 6.46 -5.08
C LEU A 423 8.01 7.28 -4.61
N VAL A 424 9.22 6.98 -5.09
CA VAL A 424 10.44 7.71 -4.72
C VAL A 424 10.36 9.16 -5.19
N ILE A 425 9.91 9.41 -6.42
CA ILE A 425 9.69 10.78 -6.94
C ILE A 425 8.68 11.52 -6.05
N ALA A 426 7.57 10.89 -5.67
CA ALA A 426 6.59 11.49 -4.78
C ALA A 426 7.16 11.82 -3.39
N MET A 427 8.02 10.94 -2.84
CA MET A 427 8.72 11.19 -1.58
C MET A 427 9.68 12.39 -1.70
N LEU A 428 10.47 12.45 -2.78
CA LEU A 428 11.42 13.54 -3.03
C LEU A 428 10.71 14.88 -3.24
N LEU A 429 9.61 14.91 -4.00
CA LEU A 429 8.75 16.09 -4.15
C LEU A 429 8.18 16.54 -2.80
N GLY A 430 7.82 15.60 -1.93
CA GLY A 430 7.38 15.88 -0.57
C GLY A 430 8.46 16.54 0.29
N ILE A 431 9.71 16.10 0.18
CA ILE A 431 10.87 16.70 0.86
C ILE A 431 11.14 18.09 0.31
N LEU A 432 11.19 18.24 -1.02
CA LEU A 432 11.42 19.52 -1.68
C LEU A 432 10.34 20.55 -1.30
N ARG A 433 9.08 20.11 -1.18
CA ARG A 433 7.98 20.94 -0.70
C ARG A 433 8.22 21.43 0.73
N ARG A 434 8.55 20.54 1.67
CA ARG A 434 8.83 20.93 3.07
C ARG A 434 9.97 21.93 3.17
N PHE A 435 10.98 21.75 2.32
CA PHE A 435 12.11 22.67 2.23
C PHE A 435 11.72 24.02 1.62
N GLY A 436 10.90 24.02 0.56
CA GLY A 436 10.35 25.22 -0.05
C GLY A 436 9.47 26.01 0.92
N ASP A 437 8.62 25.33 1.70
CA ASP A 437 7.77 25.93 2.72
C ASP A 437 8.61 26.62 3.81
N ALA A 438 9.66 25.92 4.30
CA ALA A 438 10.62 26.49 5.26
C ALA A 438 11.40 27.70 4.70
N ARG A 439 11.51 27.84 3.38
CA ARG A 439 12.14 28.98 2.69
C ARG A 439 11.13 30.02 2.20
N GLY A 440 9.85 29.87 2.48
CA GLY A 440 8.79 30.81 2.05
C GLY A 440 8.46 30.75 0.56
N TRP A 441 8.74 29.64 -0.13
CA TRP A 441 8.38 29.49 -1.54
C TRP A 441 6.87 29.51 -1.74
N ALA A 442 6.42 30.47 -2.55
CA ALA A 442 5.01 30.75 -2.81
C ALA A 442 4.16 29.54 -3.26
N TRP A 443 4.75 28.57 -3.95
CA TRP A 443 4.08 27.35 -4.43
C TRP A 443 4.04 26.21 -3.41
N ALA A 444 4.90 26.26 -2.38
CA ALA A 444 5.02 25.23 -1.35
C ALA A 444 4.07 25.44 -0.15
N ALA A 445 3.49 26.65 -0.04
CA ALA A 445 2.54 27.01 1.00
C ALA A 445 1.34 26.04 1.05
N PRO A 446 0.90 25.60 2.26
CA PRO A 446 -0.11 24.55 2.43
C PRO A 446 -1.41 24.78 1.64
N GLY A 447 -1.88 26.03 1.55
CA GLY A 447 -3.09 26.41 0.82
C GLY A 447 -2.96 26.28 -0.71
N ARG A 448 -1.86 26.79 -1.28
CA ARG A 448 -1.61 26.77 -2.74
C ARG A 448 -1.25 25.38 -3.26
N TRP A 449 -0.50 24.59 -2.49
CA TRP A 449 -0.23 23.20 -2.85
C TRP A 449 -1.50 22.34 -2.88
N SER A 450 -2.42 22.56 -1.94
CA SER A 450 -3.72 21.88 -1.98
C SER A 450 -4.54 22.25 -3.21
N ALA A 451 -4.39 23.49 -3.71
CA ALA A 451 -5.04 23.98 -4.92
C ALA A 451 -4.37 23.40 -6.18
N VAL A 452 -3.03 23.41 -6.26
CA VAL A 452 -2.26 22.79 -7.35
C VAL A 452 -2.52 21.29 -7.44
N ARG A 453 -2.54 20.57 -6.31
CA ARG A 453 -2.86 19.14 -6.29
C ARG A 453 -4.31 18.88 -6.74
N ARG A 454 -5.26 19.73 -6.34
CA ARG A 454 -6.66 19.63 -6.79
C ARG A 454 -6.76 19.93 -8.29
N TYR A 455 -6.03 20.92 -8.78
CA TYR A 455 -6.02 21.30 -10.19
C TYR A 455 -5.34 20.24 -11.06
N ALA A 456 -4.16 19.75 -10.69
CA ALA A 456 -3.46 18.66 -11.38
C ALA A 456 -4.28 17.37 -11.38
N ALA A 457 -4.96 17.05 -10.27
CA ALA A 457 -5.84 15.90 -10.22
C ALA A 457 -7.13 16.10 -11.03
N PHE A 458 -7.67 17.33 -11.06
CA PHE A 458 -8.77 17.68 -11.95
C PHE A 458 -8.36 17.50 -13.40
N VAL A 459 -7.27 18.14 -13.85
CA VAL A 459 -6.68 18.02 -15.19
C VAL A 459 -6.38 16.56 -15.54
N GLY A 460 -5.85 15.77 -14.60
CA GLY A 460 -5.61 14.35 -14.81
C GLY A 460 -6.90 13.56 -15.03
N VAL A 461 -7.95 13.82 -14.24
CA VAL A 461 -9.28 13.21 -14.41
C VAL A 461 -9.93 13.63 -15.73
N THR A 462 -9.89 14.91 -16.11
CA THR A 462 -10.42 15.38 -17.40
C THR A 462 -9.62 14.85 -18.58
N GLY A 463 -8.29 14.76 -18.47
CA GLY A 463 -7.45 14.15 -19.49
C GLY A 463 -7.76 12.67 -19.70
N LEU A 464 -7.97 11.92 -18.61
CA LEU A 464 -8.35 10.51 -18.67
C LEU A 464 -9.75 10.29 -19.23
N ALA A 465 -10.71 11.13 -18.84
CA ALA A 465 -12.05 11.17 -19.42
C ALA A 465 -12.01 11.45 -20.93
N GLY A 466 -11.21 12.44 -21.35
CA GLY A 466 -10.99 12.76 -22.75
C GLY A 466 -10.33 11.62 -23.53
N ALA A 467 -9.34 10.95 -22.92
CA ALA A 467 -8.70 9.77 -23.52
C ALA A 467 -9.67 8.61 -23.70
N LEU A 468 -10.55 8.32 -22.73
CA LEU A 468 -11.60 7.30 -22.87
C LEU A 468 -12.53 7.63 -24.03
N VAL A 469 -13.06 8.87 -24.08
CA VAL A 469 -13.96 9.31 -25.15
C VAL A 469 -13.26 9.25 -26.52
N GLY A 470 -11.99 9.65 -26.59
CA GLY A 470 -11.17 9.56 -27.81
C GLY A 470 -10.93 8.12 -28.25
N ARG A 471 -10.64 7.19 -27.33
CA ARG A 471 -10.50 5.76 -27.63
C ARG A 471 -11.81 5.15 -28.13
N VAL A 472 -12.94 5.48 -27.50
CA VAL A 472 -14.28 5.04 -27.94
C VAL A 472 -14.60 5.59 -29.33
N ALA A 473 -14.27 6.85 -29.61
CA ALA A 473 -14.44 7.44 -30.94
C ALA A 473 -13.58 6.73 -32.01
N HIS A 474 -12.33 6.41 -31.69
CA HIS A 474 -11.43 5.68 -32.60
C HIS A 474 -11.91 4.24 -32.86
N ALA A 475 -12.34 3.53 -31.82
CA ALA A 475 -12.90 2.19 -31.93
C ALA A 475 -14.22 2.18 -32.72
N ALA A 476 -15.12 3.14 -32.47
CA ALA A 476 -16.39 3.26 -33.20
C ALA A 476 -16.17 3.63 -34.68
N GLY A 477 -15.13 4.42 -34.99
CA GLY A 477 -14.77 4.80 -36.36
C GLY A 477 -14.03 3.72 -37.16
N SER A 478 -13.47 2.70 -36.49
CA SER A 478 -12.74 1.59 -37.12
C SER A 478 -13.58 0.32 -37.27
N ALA A 479 -14.80 0.30 -36.74
CA ALA A 479 -15.74 -0.81 -36.91
C ALA A 479 -16.21 -0.88 -38.38
N PRO A 480 -16.20 -2.07 -39.03
CA PRO A 480 -16.66 -2.21 -40.41
C PRO A 480 -18.13 -1.81 -40.51
N THR A 481 -18.44 -0.85 -41.38
CA THR A 481 -19.82 -0.49 -41.72
C THR A 481 -20.47 -1.70 -42.38
N SER A 482 -21.40 -2.35 -41.69
CA SER A 482 -22.19 -3.45 -42.25
C SER A 482 -22.87 -2.96 -43.53
N THR A 483 -22.58 -3.64 -44.65
CA THR A 483 -23.27 -3.42 -45.92
C THR A 483 -24.77 -3.67 -45.73
N PRO A 484 -25.65 -2.80 -46.26
CA PRO A 484 -27.07 -2.91 -46.02
C PRO A 484 -27.64 -4.13 -46.75
N HIS A 485 -28.12 -5.13 -46.01
CA HIS A 485 -29.03 -6.12 -46.56
C HIS A 485 -30.35 -5.42 -46.94
N THR A 486 -30.73 -5.58 -48.19
CA THR A 486 -31.92 -5.00 -48.84
C THR A 486 -33.21 -5.54 -48.24
N GLY A 487 -33.76 -4.83 -47.24
CA GLY A 487 -35.14 -4.97 -46.76
C GLY A 487 -35.81 -3.60 -46.70
N ALA A 488 -36.77 -3.34 -47.59
CA ALA A 488 -37.49 -2.07 -47.66
C ALA A 488 -38.47 -1.97 -46.47
N GLY A 489 -38.18 -1.09 -45.50
CA GLY A 489 -39.12 -0.74 -44.42
C GLY A 489 -38.59 0.08 -43.24
N GLY A 490 -37.27 0.10 -42.97
CA GLY A 490 -36.71 0.73 -41.75
C GLY A 490 -35.59 1.77 -41.97
N ARG A 491 -35.53 2.39 -43.16
CA ARG A 491 -34.32 3.08 -43.65
C ARG A 491 -33.83 4.29 -42.83
N ASP A 492 -34.68 5.00 -42.10
CA ASP A 492 -34.27 6.25 -41.43
C ASP A 492 -33.95 6.10 -39.93
N VAL A 493 -34.49 5.05 -39.28
CA VAL A 493 -34.30 4.84 -37.82
C VAL A 493 -33.04 4.03 -37.54
N ASP A 494 -32.73 3.02 -38.35
CA ASP A 494 -31.52 2.19 -38.17
C ASP A 494 -30.23 2.94 -38.53
N VAL A 495 -30.28 3.91 -39.45
CA VAL A 495 -29.13 4.75 -39.84
C VAL A 495 -28.74 5.73 -38.72
N LEU A 496 -29.71 6.22 -37.95
CA LEU A 496 -29.45 7.13 -36.82
C LEU A 496 -28.89 6.37 -35.59
N ILE A 497 -29.37 5.14 -35.36
CA ILE A 497 -28.99 4.28 -34.24
C ILE A 497 -27.59 3.67 -34.43
N SER A 498 -27.10 3.55 -35.67
CA SER A 498 -25.80 2.93 -35.99
C SER A 498 -24.63 3.90 -36.08
N SER A 499 -24.83 5.19 -35.76
CA SER A 499 -23.80 6.20 -35.99
C SER A 499 -22.70 6.19 -34.92
N PRO A 500 -21.40 6.28 -35.30
CA PRO A 500 -20.29 6.46 -34.36
C PRO A 500 -20.48 7.68 -33.45
N ALA A 501 -21.18 8.70 -33.94
CA ALA A 501 -21.56 9.89 -33.19
C ALA A 501 -22.47 9.57 -31.99
N LEU A 502 -23.38 8.59 -32.10
CA LEU A 502 -24.25 8.16 -31.01
C LEU A 502 -23.46 7.41 -29.91
N ALA A 503 -22.49 6.57 -30.28
CA ALA A 503 -21.60 5.91 -29.33
C ALA A 503 -20.75 6.91 -28.53
N VAL A 504 -20.19 7.91 -29.21
CA VAL A 504 -19.42 8.99 -28.57
C VAL A 504 -20.31 9.85 -27.65
N LEU A 505 -21.52 10.19 -28.09
CA LEU A 505 -22.47 10.98 -27.29
C LEU A 505 -22.90 10.23 -26.01
N THR A 506 -23.29 8.96 -26.13
CA THR A 506 -23.70 8.14 -24.99
C THR A 506 -22.57 7.94 -23.98
N CYS A 507 -21.34 7.65 -24.45
CA CYS A 507 -20.16 7.58 -23.59
C CYS A 507 -19.89 8.91 -22.87
N THR A 508 -20.02 10.04 -23.58
CA THR A 508 -19.84 11.38 -22.99
C THR A 508 -20.85 11.64 -21.87
N VAL A 509 -22.13 11.30 -22.09
CA VAL A 509 -23.20 11.45 -21.10
C VAL A 509 -22.92 10.60 -19.84
N LEU A 510 -22.44 9.37 -20.01
CA LEU A 510 -22.08 8.49 -18.89
C LEU A 510 -20.91 9.04 -18.07
N VAL A 511 -19.85 9.49 -18.73
CA VAL A 511 -18.66 10.07 -18.06
C VAL A 511 -19.02 11.35 -17.31
N VAL A 512 -19.79 12.25 -17.93
CA VAL A 512 -20.25 13.50 -17.28
C VAL A 512 -21.13 13.19 -16.07
N SER A 513 -22.05 12.23 -16.18
CA SER A 513 -22.92 11.81 -15.07
C SER A 513 -22.12 11.23 -13.90
N PHE A 514 -21.10 10.41 -14.17
CA PHE A 514 -20.19 9.85 -13.17
C PHE A 514 -19.37 10.93 -12.46
N LEU A 515 -18.75 11.84 -13.20
CA LEU A 515 -17.94 12.93 -12.65
C LEU A 515 -18.79 13.90 -11.81
N THR A 516 -20.00 14.22 -12.29
CA THR A 516 -20.95 15.09 -11.58
C THR A 516 -21.40 14.44 -10.27
N SER A 517 -21.73 13.14 -10.29
CA SER A 517 -22.08 12.39 -9.09
C SER A 517 -20.94 12.35 -8.08
N ALA A 518 -19.71 12.09 -8.54
CA ALA A 518 -18.53 12.09 -7.68
C ALA A 518 -18.26 13.46 -7.04
N ALA A 519 -18.45 14.55 -7.78
CA ALA A 519 -18.31 15.92 -7.27
C ALA A 519 -19.39 16.25 -6.23
N LEU A 520 -20.66 15.92 -6.50
CA LEU A 520 -21.80 16.17 -5.60
C LEU A 520 -21.71 15.34 -4.31
N LEU A 521 -21.22 14.10 -4.40
CA LEU A 521 -21.05 13.20 -3.27
C LEU A 521 -19.69 13.34 -2.57
N ARG A 522 -18.84 14.28 -3.03
CA ARG A 522 -17.51 14.58 -2.47
C ARG A 522 -16.60 13.36 -2.37
N TRP A 523 -16.56 12.54 -3.42
CA TRP A 523 -15.66 11.40 -3.49
C TRP A 523 -14.18 11.84 -3.54
N ARG A 524 -13.28 11.00 -3.02
CA ARG A 524 -11.83 11.23 -3.12
C ARG A 524 -11.40 11.04 -4.57
N LEU A 525 -10.40 11.79 -5.01
CA LEU A 525 -9.87 11.72 -6.38
C LEU A 525 -9.45 10.31 -6.79
N SER A 526 -8.86 9.53 -5.89
CA SER A 526 -8.51 8.13 -6.15
C SER A 526 -9.73 7.26 -6.50
N ALA A 527 -10.89 7.52 -5.90
CA ALA A 527 -12.13 6.80 -6.16
C ALA A 527 -12.73 7.10 -7.54
N VAL A 528 -12.30 8.20 -8.18
CA VAL A 528 -12.73 8.60 -9.52
C VAL A 528 -11.71 8.15 -10.57
N VAL A 529 -10.42 8.43 -10.30
CA VAL A 529 -9.32 8.13 -11.23
C VAL A 529 -9.18 6.64 -11.48
N VAL A 530 -9.23 5.81 -10.43
CA VAL A 530 -8.96 4.37 -10.57
C VAL A 530 -10.01 3.67 -11.46
N PRO A 531 -11.32 3.77 -11.22
CA PRO A 531 -12.31 3.13 -12.08
C PRO A 531 -12.34 3.70 -13.49
N LEU A 532 -12.15 5.02 -13.65
CA LEU A 532 -12.10 5.64 -14.97
C LEU A 532 -10.87 5.18 -15.76
N ALA A 533 -9.72 5.03 -15.10
CA ALA A 533 -8.49 4.51 -15.72
C ALA A 533 -8.66 3.05 -16.13
N VAL A 534 -9.32 2.27 -15.28
CA VAL A 534 -9.66 0.86 -15.56
C VAL A 534 -10.52 0.77 -16.82
N VAL A 535 -11.62 1.51 -16.90
CA VAL A 535 -12.53 1.48 -18.07
C VAL A 535 -11.83 2.04 -19.32
N ALA A 536 -11.03 3.09 -19.18
CA ALA A 536 -10.26 3.68 -20.27
C ALA A 536 -9.15 2.76 -20.79
N ALA A 537 -8.57 1.95 -19.93
CA ALA A 537 -7.57 0.96 -20.30
C ALA A 537 -8.21 -0.23 -21.01
N MET A 538 -9.33 -0.75 -20.47
CA MET A 538 -9.93 -2.03 -20.82
C MET A 538 -10.56 -2.07 -22.23
N GLY A 539 -9.99 -2.84 -23.16
CA GLY A 539 -10.41 -2.96 -24.55
C GLY A 539 -11.85 -3.46 -24.74
N PRO A 540 -12.31 -4.55 -24.07
CA PRO A 540 -13.70 -4.96 -24.11
C PRO A 540 -14.68 -3.91 -23.58
N ALA A 541 -14.27 -3.08 -22.60
CA ALA A 541 -15.12 -1.98 -22.15
C ALA A 541 -15.24 -0.89 -23.21
N VAL A 542 -14.12 -0.50 -23.82
CA VAL A 542 -14.09 0.47 -24.92
C VAL A 542 -14.91 -0.04 -26.10
N SER A 543 -14.79 -1.32 -26.47
CA SER A 543 -15.54 -1.96 -27.54
C SER A 543 -17.05 -1.99 -27.26
N ILE A 544 -17.47 -2.30 -26.03
CA ILE A 544 -18.89 -2.23 -25.61
C ILE A 544 -19.45 -0.81 -25.76
N LEU A 545 -18.69 0.20 -25.33
CA LEU A 545 -19.11 1.59 -25.40
C LEU A 545 -19.06 2.15 -26.83
N ALA A 546 -18.20 1.59 -27.68
CA ALA A 546 -18.06 1.95 -29.09
C ALA A 546 -19.15 1.35 -29.98
N THR A 547 -19.81 0.27 -29.55
CA THR A 547 -20.95 -0.33 -30.26
C THR A 547 -22.26 0.34 -29.84
N PRO A 548 -22.89 1.17 -30.69
CA PRO A 548 -24.15 1.80 -30.34
C PRO A 548 -25.24 0.73 -30.24
N SER A 549 -25.75 0.51 -29.03
CA SER A 549 -26.84 -0.42 -28.76
C SER A 549 -27.94 0.26 -27.96
N PRO A 550 -29.21 -0.17 -28.11
CA PRO A 550 -30.31 0.33 -27.28
C PRO A 550 -30.01 0.23 -25.78
N ALA A 551 -29.24 -0.78 -25.37
CA ALA A 551 -28.79 -0.98 -24.00
C ALA A 551 -27.86 0.14 -23.51
N VAL A 552 -26.83 0.50 -24.27
CA VAL A 552 -25.89 1.59 -23.91
C VAL A 552 -26.63 2.94 -23.83
N VAL A 553 -27.55 3.18 -24.78
CA VAL A 553 -28.39 4.38 -24.81
C VAL A 553 -29.31 4.43 -23.58
N GLY A 554 -29.95 3.32 -23.23
CA GLY A 554 -30.81 3.21 -22.04
C GLY A 554 -30.06 3.43 -20.73
N VAL A 555 -28.85 2.88 -20.59
CA VAL A 555 -27.98 3.11 -19.42
C VAL A 555 -27.56 4.58 -19.33
N ALA A 556 -27.25 5.24 -20.45
CA ALA A 556 -26.91 6.66 -20.46
C ALA A 556 -28.07 7.55 -20.00
N TRP A 557 -29.30 7.31 -20.48
CA TRP A 557 -30.49 8.05 -20.08
C TRP A 557 -30.86 7.86 -18.60
N THR A 558 -30.78 6.63 -18.11
CA THR A 558 -31.03 6.33 -16.69
C THR A 558 -29.96 6.95 -15.77
N ALA A 559 -28.69 6.93 -16.16
CA ALA A 559 -27.60 7.57 -15.42
C ALA A 559 -27.76 9.10 -15.37
N LEU A 560 -28.13 9.71 -16.50
CA LEU A 560 -28.42 11.15 -16.59
C LEU A 560 -29.59 11.54 -15.68
N GLY A 561 -30.71 10.83 -15.78
CA GLY A 561 -31.90 11.10 -14.97
C GLY A 561 -31.64 10.92 -13.47
N THR A 562 -30.89 9.89 -13.08
CA THR A 562 -30.48 9.65 -11.68
C THR A 562 -29.60 10.79 -11.16
N THR A 563 -28.63 11.24 -11.98
CA THR A 563 -27.74 12.35 -11.61
C THR A 563 -28.54 13.63 -11.41
N ILE A 564 -29.47 13.94 -12.32
CA ILE A 564 -30.37 15.10 -12.19
C ILE A 564 -31.20 15.02 -10.90
N LEU A 565 -31.75 13.85 -10.58
CA LEU A 565 -32.56 13.64 -9.37
C LEU A 565 -31.74 13.83 -8.08
N VAL A 566 -30.52 13.28 -8.03
CA VAL A 566 -29.59 13.44 -6.89
C VAL A 566 -29.19 14.91 -6.72
N THR A 567 -28.96 15.61 -7.83
CA THR A 567 -28.63 17.04 -7.82
C THR A 567 -29.80 17.87 -7.30
N ALA A 568 -31.01 17.59 -7.78
CA ALA A 568 -32.24 18.24 -7.33
C ALA A 568 -32.47 18.06 -5.83
N ASN A 569 -32.26 16.83 -5.31
CA ASN A 569 -32.41 16.53 -3.88
C ASN A 569 -31.37 17.27 -3.02
N ARG A 570 -30.09 17.27 -3.41
CA ARG A 570 -29.01 18.02 -2.72
C ARG A 570 -29.28 19.52 -2.64
N LEU A 571 -29.80 20.09 -3.73
CA LEU A 571 -30.22 21.49 -3.78
C LEU A 571 -31.43 21.77 -2.88
N GLY A 572 -32.40 20.85 -2.82
CA GLY A 572 -33.56 20.94 -1.94
C GLY A 572 -33.21 20.91 -0.45
N VAL A 573 -32.34 19.98 -0.02
CA VAL A 573 -31.87 19.87 1.37
C VAL A 573 -31.07 21.12 1.80
N SER A 574 -30.32 21.72 0.88
CA SER A 574 -29.56 22.96 1.15
C SER A 574 -30.47 24.19 1.23
N ALA A 575 -31.58 24.21 0.49
CA ALA A 575 -32.58 25.27 0.51
C ALA A 575 -33.49 25.22 1.77
N GLY A 576 -33.76 24.03 2.32
CA GLY A 576 -34.54 23.86 3.56
C GLY A 576 -33.92 24.53 4.80
N ARG A 577 -32.62 24.87 4.77
CA ARG A 577 -31.94 25.67 5.80
C ARG A 577 -32.09 27.19 5.62
N ARG A 578 -32.69 27.66 4.53
CA ARG A 578 -32.86 29.09 4.18
C ARG A 578 -34.29 29.41 3.70
N GLY A 579 -35.30 29.16 4.55
CA GLY A 579 -36.65 29.72 4.42
C GLY A 579 -37.49 29.35 3.17
N PRO A 580 -38.81 29.61 3.17
CA PRO A 580 -39.77 29.06 2.20
C PRO A 580 -39.88 29.89 0.92
N ARG A 581 -38.76 30.21 0.26
CA ARG A 581 -38.76 30.67 -1.14
C ARG A 581 -38.23 29.56 -2.03
N SER A 582 -39.12 28.62 -2.35
CA SER A 582 -38.86 27.51 -3.24
C SER A 582 -38.45 28.02 -4.62
N VAL A 583 -37.23 27.68 -5.05
CA VAL A 583 -36.76 27.88 -6.41
C VAL A 583 -37.61 26.99 -7.35
N PRO A 584 -38.31 27.54 -8.36
CA PRO A 584 -39.20 26.76 -9.25
C PRO A 584 -38.45 25.66 -10.02
N TRP A 585 -37.13 25.81 -10.17
CA TRP A 585 -36.25 24.85 -10.82
C TRP A 585 -36.18 23.48 -10.14
N HIS A 586 -36.43 23.35 -8.83
CA HIS A 586 -36.33 22.05 -8.15
C HIS A 586 -37.37 21.03 -8.67
N ARG A 587 -38.63 21.46 -8.84
CA ARG A 587 -39.71 20.61 -9.38
C ARG A 587 -39.49 20.29 -10.86
N VAL A 588 -38.97 21.25 -11.62
CA VAL A 588 -38.60 21.08 -13.03
C VAL A 588 -37.47 20.05 -13.18
N LEU A 589 -36.44 20.10 -12.33
CA LEU A 589 -35.34 19.14 -12.34
C LEU A 589 -35.80 17.73 -11.95
N ILE A 590 -36.69 17.59 -10.96
CA ILE A 590 -37.28 16.29 -10.62
C ILE A 590 -38.06 15.73 -11.81
N GLY A 591 -38.90 16.55 -12.45
CA GLY A 591 -39.64 16.15 -13.65
C GLY A 591 -38.73 15.72 -14.79
N ALA A 592 -37.69 16.51 -15.09
CA ALA A 592 -36.69 16.17 -16.10
C ALA A 592 -35.93 14.87 -15.79
N GLY A 593 -35.58 14.62 -14.52
CA GLY A 593 -34.92 13.39 -14.08
C GLY A 593 -35.80 12.15 -14.25
N VAL A 594 -37.09 12.25 -13.91
CA VAL A 594 -38.07 11.16 -14.07
C VAL A 594 -38.31 10.85 -15.55
N VAL A 595 -38.45 11.88 -16.39
CA VAL A 595 -38.63 11.71 -17.85
C VAL A 595 -37.39 11.06 -18.48
N ALA A 596 -36.18 11.45 -18.08
CA ALA A 596 -34.95 10.82 -18.55
C ALA A 596 -34.84 9.33 -18.12
N ILE A 597 -35.25 8.98 -16.90
CA ILE A 597 -35.32 7.58 -16.46
C ILE A 597 -36.37 6.81 -17.27
N ALA A 598 -37.55 7.39 -17.50
CA ALA A 598 -38.61 6.77 -18.29
C ALA A 598 -38.18 6.53 -19.75
N ALA A 599 -37.45 7.47 -20.36
CA ALA A 599 -36.84 7.30 -21.68
C ALA A 599 -35.79 6.16 -21.70
N GLY A 600 -35.02 6.03 -20.61
CA GLY A 600 -34.09 4.90 -20.43
C GLY A 600 -34.81 3.54 -20.28
N VAL A 601 -35.94 3.50 -19.58
CA VAL A 601 -36.80 2.31 -19.44
C VAL A 601 -37.43 1.94 -20.77
N ALA A 602 -37.92 2.92 -21.52
CA ALA A 602 -38.55 2.72 -22.83
C ALA A 602 -37.56 2.20 -23.89
N THR A 603 -36.30 2.61 -23.82
CA THR A 603 -35.25 2.16 -24.73
C THR A 603 -34.77 0.74 -24.44
N THR A 604 -34.77 0.29 -23.17
CA THR A 604 -34.50 -1.11 -22.79
C THR A 604 -35.25 -1.57 -21.52
N PRO A 605 -36.45 -2.17 -21.66
CA PRO A 605 -37.31 -2.49 -20.51
C PRO A 605 -36.76 -3.59 -19.59
N LEU A 606 -35.93 -4.51 -20.11
CA LEU A 606 -35.31 -5.60 -19.31
C LEU A 606 -34.14 -5.16 -18.42
N LEU A 607 -33.52 -4.00 -18.69
CA LEU A 607 -32.29 -3.54 -18.00
C LEU A 607 -32.52 -2.38 -17.01
N ALA A 608 -33.57 -1.59 -17.20
CA ALA A 608 -33.82 -0.41 -16.38
C ALA A 608 -34.42 -0.74 -15.00
N LEU A 609 -34.82 -1.99 -14.77
CA LEU A 609 -35.50 -2.43 -13.57
C LEU A 609 -34.65 -2.43 -12.29
N PRO A 610 -33.44 -3.02 -12.29
CA PRO A 610 -32.61 -3.06 -11.08
C PRO A 610 -32.00 -1.68 -10.78
N LEU A 611 -31.76 -0.87 -11.84
CA LEU A 611 -31.22 0.49 -11.73
C LEU A 611 -32.27 1.49 -11.22
N ALA A 612 -33.53 1.42 -11.69
CA ALA A 612 -34.61 2.26 -11.20
C ALA A 612 -34.95 1.91 -9.74
N VAL A 613 -34.94 0.62 -9.38
CA VAL A 613 -35.12 0.15 -7.99
C VAL A 613 -33.94 0.59 -7.11
N GLY A 614 -32.70 0.47 -7.59
CA GLY A 614 -31.50 0.95 -6.88
C GLY A 614 -31.48 2.48 -6.69
N ALA A 615 -31.88 3.25 -7.71
CA ALA A 615 -31.97 4.70 -7.66
C ALA A 615 -33.10 5.17 -6.73
N ALA A 616 -34.25 4.49 -6.73
CA ALA A 616 -35.33 4.73 -5.78
C ALA A 616 -34.87 4.46 -4.33
N LEU A 617 -34.19 3.33 -4.08
CA LEU A 617 -33.64 2.98 -2.77
C LEU A 617 -32.56 3.96 -2.29
N LEU A 618 -31.72 4.49 -3.19
CA LEU A 618 -30.71 5.51 -2.87
C LEU A 618 -31.34 6.89 -2.57
N ALA A 619 -32.40 7.25 -3.31
CA ALA A 619 -33.18 8.46 -3.07
C ALA A 619 -33.89 8.40 -1.70
N ILE A 620 -34.38 7.21 -1.31
CA ILE A 620 -34.98 6.96 0.00
C ILE A 620 -33.96 7.08 1.14
N ARG A 621 -32.76 6.50 0.99
CA ARG A 621 -31.69 6.58 2.00
C ARG A 621 -31.11 7.98 2.18
N THR A 622 -31.27 8.87 1.20
CA THR A 622 -30.78 10.25 1.23
C THR A 622 -31.79 11.29 1.73
N GLY A 623 -32.96 10.86 2.24
CA GLY A 623 -33.82 11.76 3.06
C GLY A 623 -35.33 11.69 2.81
N TRP A 624 -35.87 10.61 2.23
CA TRP A 624 -37.32 10.47 2.08
C TRP A 624 -37.92 9.74 3.29
N HIS A 625 -38.01 10.46 4.43
CA HIS A 625 -38.77 10.02 5.60
C HIS A 625 -40.07 10.82 5.67
N SER A 626 -41.14 10.29 5.07
CA SER A 626 -42.51 10.75 5.35
C SER A 626 -43.35 9.55 5.81
N HIS A 627 -43.35 9.32 7.13
CA HIS A 627 -44.42 8.79 8.00
C HIS A 627 -45.57 7.94 7.38
N GLY A 628 -45.28 6.89 6.62
CA GLY A 628 -46.28 5.91 6.14
C GLY A 628 -46.05 4.49 6.68
N PRO A 629 -47.09 3.68 6.95
CA PRO A 629 -46.93 2.33 7.49
C PRO A 629 -46.32 1.37 6.44
N MET A 630 -45.27 0.65 6.86
CA MET A 630 -44.44 -0.30 6.09
C MET A 630 -45.22 -1.27 5.18
N ARG A 631 -46.50 -1.55 5.49
CA ARG A 631 -47.34 -2.54 4.79
C ARG A 631 -47.78 -2.09 3.38
N GLU A 632 -48.11 -0.82 3.19
CA GLU A 632 -48.46 -0.26 1.86
C GLU A 632 -47.23 -0.20 0.94
N TRP A 633 -46.06 -0.05 1.56
CA TRP A 633 -44.76 -0.01 0.89
C TRP A 633 -44.33 -1.39 0.36
N VAL A 634 -44.54 -2.44 1.15
CA VAL A 634 -44.30 -3.84 0.73
C VAL A 634 -45.27 -4.23 -0.39
N LEU A 635 -46.54 -3.84 -0.32
CA LEU A 635 -47.53 -4.13 -1.37
C LEU A 635 -47.22 -3.39 -2.69
N SER A 636 -46.72 -2.15 -2.62
CA SER A 636 -46.31 -1.39 -3.82
C SER A 636 -45.04 -1.95 -4.45
N MET A 637 -44.09 -2.42 -3.64
CA MET A 637 -42.86 -3.07 -4.10
C MET A 637 -43.14 -4.45 -4.73
N VAL A 638 -44.04 -5.23 -4.13
CA VAL A 638 -44.49 -6.53 -4.66
C VAL A 638 -45.34 -6.34 -5.92
N GLY A 639 -46.17 -5.31 -6.00
CA GLY A 639 -46.92 -4.95 -7.21
C GLY A 639 -46.01 -4.51 -8.37
N LEU A 640 -44.98 -3.71 -8.08
CA LEU A 640 -43.99 -3.29 -9.06
C LEU A 640 -43.12 -4.46 -9.54
N LEU A 641 -42.69 -5.36 -8.64
CA LEU A 641 -42.00 -6.61 -8.97
C LEU A 641 -42.89 -7.59 -9.77
N GLY A 642 -44.19 -7.63 -9.49
CA GLY A 642 -45.16 -8.46 -10.21
C GLY A 642 -45.42 -7.99 -11.65
N VAL A 643 -45.63 -6.69 -11.87
CA VAL A 643 -45.83 -6.09 -13.21
C VAL A 643 -44.57 -6.25 -14.06
N THR A 644 -43.40 -6.29 -13.43
CA THR A 644 -42.10 -6.34 -14.12
C THR A 644 -41.62 -7.76 -14.39
N ALA A 645 -42.00 -8.73 -13.55
CA ALA A 645 -41.93 -10.15 -13.89
C ALA A 645 -42.86 -10.49 -15.08
N LEU A 646 -44.06 -9.89 -15.14
CA LEU A 646 -45.00 -10.03 -16.26
C LEU A 646 -44.46 -9.39 -17.57
N ALA A 647 -43.81 -8.23 -17.49
CA ALA A 647 -43.17 -7.59 -18.64
C ALA A 647 -41.94 -8.35 -19.15
N ALA A 648 -41.14 -8.95 -18.24
CA ALA A 648 -39.99 -9.80 -18.57
C ALA A 648 -40.39 -11.15 -19.19
N LEU A 649 -41.56 -11.69 -18.82
CA LEU A 649 -42.13 -12.90 -19.42
C LEU A 649 -42.69 -12.66 -20.85
N ALA A 650 -43.07 -11.43 -21.18
CA ALA A 650 -43.61 -11.07 -22.50
C ALA A 650 -42.53 -10.72 -23.56
N THR A 651 -41.27 -10.56 -23.16
CA THR A 651 -40.18 -10.04 -24.03
C THR A 651 -39.48 -11.03 -24.99
N PRO A 652 -39.63 -12.37 -24.96
CA PRO A 652 -38.98 -13.26 -25.93
C PRO A 652 -39.38 -13.02 -27.40
N ALA A 653 -40.46 -12.28 -27.64
CA ALA A 653 -40.93 -11.92 -28.98
C ALA A 653 -40.18 -10.72 -29.61
N LEU A 654 -39.48 -9.90 -28.81
CA LEU A 654 -38.84 -8.64 -29.27
C LEU A 654 -37.31 -8.69 -29.42
N LEU A 655 -36.64 -9.76 -28.95
CA LEU A 655 -35.17 -9.85 -28.84
C LEU A 655 -34.48 -10.82 -29.80
N ARG A 656 -35.16 -11.33 -30.84
CA ARG A 656 -34.61 -12.37 -31.73
C ARG A 656 -33.49 -11.93 -32.69
N THR A 657 -32.97 -10.70 -32.65
CA THR A 657 -32.10 -10.19 -33.74
C THR A 657 -30.92 -9.29 -33.33
N ILE A 658 -30.23 -9.55 -32.21
CA ILE A 658 -28.98 -8.79 -31.90
C ILE A 658 -27.76 -9.73 -31.93
N PRO A 659 -26.87 -9.62 -32.93
CA PRO A 659 -25.58 -10.31 -32.93
C PRO A 659 -24.74 -9.83 -31.74
N SER A 660 -24.10 -10.75 -31.02
CA SER A 660 -23.17 -10.41 -29.95
C SER A 660 -21.87 -9.84 -30.53
N ALA A 661 -21.63 -8.54 -30.35
CA ALA A 661 -20.40 -7.87 -30.80
C ALA A 661 -19.15 -8.16 -29.95
N LEU A 662 -19.26 -8.96 -28.88
CA LEU A 662 -18.12 -9.31 -28.02
C LEU A 662 -17.55 -10.69 -28.30
N SER A 663 -16.22 -10.77 -28.28
CA SER A 663 -15.51 -12.05 -28.18
C SER A 663 -15.89 -12.75 -26.86
N PRO A 664 -16.02 -14.10 -26.84
CA PRO A 664 -16.31 -14.85 -25.62
C PRO A 664 -15.33 -14.55 -24.48
N ALA A 665 -14.06 -14.32 -24.81
CA ALA A 665 -13.01 -13.95 -23.85
C ALA A 665 -13.25 -12.55 -23.22
N GLY A 666 -13.63 -11.55 -24.02
CA GLY A 666 -13.93 -10.21 -23.51
C GLY A 666 -15.13 -10.21 -22.56
N HIS A 667 -16.13 -11.05 -22.83
CA HIS A 667 -17.29 -11.22 -21.95
C HIS A 667 -16.92 -11.88 -20.62
N GLN A 668 -16.07 -12.91 -20.64
CA GLN A 668 -15.56 -13.57 -19.44
C GLN A 668 -14.74 -12.64 -18.54
N VAL A 669 -13.89 -11.80 -19.13
CA VAL A 669 -13.07 -10.83 -18.36
C VAL A 669 -13.95 -9.81 -17.63
N ILE A 670 -15.01 -9.30 -18.28
CA ILE A 670 -15.94 -8.35 -17.65
C ILE A 670 -16.68 -8.99 -16.48
N LEU A 671 -17.22 -10.19 -16.68
CA LEU A 671 -17.94 -10.91 -15.63
C LEU A 671 -17.03 -11.25 -14.44
N LEU A 672 -15.77 -11.57 -14.70
CA LEU A 672 -14.81 -11.92 -13.66
C LEU A 672 -14.34 -10.70 -12.86
N ILE A 673 -14.10 -9.55 -13.51
CA ILE A 673 -13.85 -8.28 -12.82
C ILE A 673 -15.07 -7.85 -12.00
N ALA A 674 -16.29 -8.00 -12.55
CA ALA A 674 -17.51 -7.72 -11.83
C ALA A 674 -17.65 -8.62 -10.59
N GLY A 675 -17.37 -9.92 -10.73
CA GLY A 675 -17.35 -10.88 -9.62
C GLY A 675 -16.32 -10.52 -8.53
N LEU A 676 -15.09 -10.17 -8.91
CA LEU A 676 -14.06 -9.71 -7.96
C LEU A 676 -14.47 -8.42 -7.25
N THR A 677 -15.10 -7.50 -7.97
CA THR A 677 -15.61 -6.24 -7.40
C THR A 677 -16.75 -6.50 -6.41
N VAL A 678 -17.66 -7.45 -6.70
CA VAL A 678 -18.70 -7.92 -5.79
C VAL A 678 -18.08 -8.54 -4.53
N ILE A 679 -17.10 -9.43 -4.69
CA ILE A 679 -16.41 -10.08 -3.56
C ILE A 679 -15.77 -9.01 -2.67
N GLY A 680 -15.00 -8.10 -3.25
CA GLY A 680 -14.35 -7.01 -2.51
C GLY A 680 -15.32 -6.08 -1.80
N ALA A 681 -16.42 -5.71 -2.46
CA ALA A 681 -17.45 -4.88 -1.87
C ALA A 681 -18.24 -5.61 -0.76
N SER A 682 -18.47 -6.92 -0.90
CA SER A 682 -19.20 -7.72 0.11
C SER A 682 -18.44 -7.83 1.44
N MET A 683 -17.10 -7.74 1.40
CA MET A 683 -16.23 -7.71 2.58
C MET A 683 -16.35 -6.40 3.38
N ILE A 684 -16.95 -5.35 2.80
CA ILE A 684 -17.19 -4.06 3.46
C ILE A 684 -18.66 -3.95 3.85
N ARG A 685 -18.94 -3.82 5.15
CA ARG A 685 -20.32 -3.81 5.71
C ARG A 685 -21.25 -2.81 5.01
N GLU A 686 -20.75 -1.64 4.69
CA GLU A 686 -21.50 -0.55 4.06
C GLU A 686 -21.86 -0.81 2.59
N LEU A 687 -21.10 -1.69 1.91
CA LEU A 687 -21.24 -1.98 0.48
C LEU A 687 -21.93 -3.31 0.19
N ARG A 688 -22.43 -4.04 1.20
CA ARG A 688 -23.08 -5.36 1.02
C ARG A 688 -24.32 -5.32 0.13
N TRP A 689 -25.18 -4.33 0.33
CA TRP A 689 -26.39 -4.14 -0.48
C TRP A 689 -26.08 -3.79 -1.95
N PRO A 690 -25.21 -2.81 -2.25
CA PRO A 690 -24.84 -2.55 -3.64
C PRO A 690 -24.02 -3.70 -4.27
N ALA A 691 -23.25 -4.46 -3.48
CA ALA A 691 -22.60 -5.69 -3.94
C ALA A 691 -23.62 -6.77 -4.32
N ALA A 692 -24.66 -6.99 -3.51
CA ALA A 692 -25.74 -7.93 -3.80
C ALA A 692 -26.53 -7.54 -5.06
N ALA A 693 -26.77 -6.25 -5.27
CA ALA A 693 -27.41 -5.74 -6.48
C ALA A 693 -26.56 -6.01 -7.74
N LEU A 694 -25.26 -5.75 -7.69
CA LEU A 694 -24.36 -6.09 -8.81
C LEU A 694 -24.24 -7.60 -9.01
N ALA A 695 -24.23 -8.41 -7.94
CA ALA A 695 -24.20 -9.86 -8.03
C ALA A 695 -25.42 -10.42 -8.79
N LEU A 696 -26.60 -9.87 -8.56
CA LEU A 696 -27.82 -10.23 -9.29
C LEU A 696 -27.72 -9.89 -10.77
N VAL A 697 -27.17 -8.71 -11.10
CA VAL A 697 -26.93 -8.28 -12.49
C VAL A 697 -25.93 -9.19 -13.20
N VAL A 698 -24.85 -9.58 -12.51
CA VAL A 698 -23.85 -10.54 -13.02
C VAL A 698 -24.47 -11.92 -13.24
N LEU A 699 -25.32 -12.39 -12.32
CA LEU A 699 -26.01 -13.68 -12.44
C LEU A 699 -26.93 -13.71 -13.67
N ILE A 700 -27.68 -12.64 -13.92
CA ILE A 700 -28.53 -12.50 -15.12
C ILE A 700 -27.68 -12.54 -16.40
N ALA A 701 -26.51 -11.90 -16.39
CA ALA A 701 -25.59 -11.88 -17.54
C ALA A 701 -24.95 -13.25 -17.85
N VAL A 702 -24.90 -14.16 -16.87
CA VAL A 702 -24.35 -15.53 -17.04
C VAL A 702 -25.39 -16.50 -17.61
N VAL A 703 -26.70 -16.23 -17.49
CA VAL A 703 -27.76 -17.13 -17.96
C VAL A 703 -27.95 -16.99 -19.48
N PRO A 704 -27.64 -18.01 -20.29
CA PRO A 704 -27.65 -17.91 -21.77
C PRO A 704 -29.03 -17.61 -22.39
N ALA A 705 -30.12 -17.94 -21.68
CA ALA A 705 -31.49 -17.78 -22.15
C ALA A 705 -32.00 -16.33 -22.13
N LEU A 706 -31.27 -15.40 -21.50
CA LEU A 706 -31.65 -14.00 -21.31
C LEU A 706 -30.63 -13.08 -21.99
N GLY A 707 -30.56 -13.09 -23.33
CA GLY A 707 -29.91 -12.06 -24.15
C GLY A 707 -28.56 -11.51 -23.64
N VAL A 708 -27.49 -12.32 -23.74
CA VAL A 708 -26.11 -12.02 -23.29
C VAL A 708 -25.58 -10.65 -23.75
N ALA A 709 -25.99 -10.17 -24.93
CA ALA A 709 -25.56 -8.87 -25.48
C ALA A 709 -26.17 -7.64 -24.75
N ALA A 710 -27.33 -7.80 -24.11
CA ALA A 710 -28.03 -6.70 -23.44
C ALA A 710 -27.45 -6.40 -22.04
N ALA A 711 -26.91 -7.42 -21.35
CA ALA A 711 -26.47 -7.28 -19.96
C ALA A 711 -25.06 -6.70 -19.78
N ALA A 712 -24.17 -6.80 -20.78
CA ALA A 712 -22.78 -6.38 -20.65
C ALA A 712 -22.55 -4.88 -20.36
N PRO A 713 -23.25 -3.92 -21.02
CA PRO A 713 -23.12 -2.50 -20.70
C PRO A 713 -23.54 -2.18 -19.26
N LEU A 714 -24.56 -2.87 -18.75
CA LEU A 714 -25.05 -2.71 -17.39
C LEU A 714 -24.04 -3.24 -16.37
N VAL A 715 -23.52 -4.46 -16.59
CA VAL A 715 -22.45 -5.04 -15.76
C VAL A 715 -21.25 -4.08 -15.71
N LEU A 716 -20.82 -3.54 -16.85
CA LEU A 716 -19.70 -2.61 -16.93
C LEU A 716 -19.95 -1.33 -16.11
N CYS A 717 -21.07 -0.63 -16.34
CA CYS A 717 -21.38 0.62 -15.66
C CYS A 717 -21.58 0.42 -14.15
N SER A 718 -22.29 -0.63 -13.74
CA SER A 718 -22.51 -0.95 -12.33
C SER A 718 -21.21 -1.39 -11.64
N THR A 719 -20.32 -2.10 -12.32
CA THR A 719 -18.99 -2.46 -11.80
C THR A 719 -18.11 -1.24 -11.63
N ALA A 720 -18.10 -0.30 -12.57
CA ALA A 720 -17.33 0.95 -12.45
C ALA A 720 -17.79 1.80 -11.25
N VAL A 721 -19.10 1.91 -11.04
CA VAL A 721 -19.68 2.64 -9.90
C VAL A 721 -19.39 1.92 -8.57
N LEU A 722 -19.56 0.59 -8.50
CA LEU A 722 -19.25 -0.16 -7.28
C LEU A 722 -17.75 -0.14 -6.98
N GLY A 723 -16.90 -0.21 -8.00
CA GLY A 723 -15.45 -0.04 -7.89
C GLY A 723 -15.08 1.34 -7.33
N ALA A 724 -15.76 2.40 -7.76
CA ALA A 724 -15.58 3.74 -7.20
C ALA A 724 -15.94 3.80 -5.71
N LEU A 725 -17.08 3.21 -5.34
CA LEU A 725 -17.52 3.12 -3.94
C LEU A 725 -16.56 2.27 -3.09
N LEU A 726 -16.05 1.18 -3.64
CA LEU A 726 -15.05 0.32 -3.01
C LEU A 726 -13.74 1.08 -2.76
N VAL A 727 -13.19 1.76 -3.77
CA VAL A 727 -11.99 2.58 -3.61
C VAL A 727 -12.23 3.73 -2.63
N GLN A 728 -13.42 4.34 -2.64
CA GLN A 728 -13.80 5.36 -1.67
C GLN A 728 -13.78 4.79 -0.25
N ALA A 729 -14.41 3.64 0.01
CA ALA A 729 -14.43 2.98 1.32
C ALA A 729 -13.03 2.56 1.79
N LEU A 730 -12.17 2.10 0.87
CA LEU A 730 -10.79 1.70 1.18
C LEU A 730 -9.87 2.89 1.45
N THR A 731 -10.22 4.09 0.98
CA THR A 731 -9.38 5.28 1.10
C THR A 731 -9.91 6.33 2.06
N CYS A 732 -11.20 6.32 2.42
CA CYS A 732 -11.84 7.36 3.24
C CYS A 732 -11.33 7.40 4.69
N HIS A 733 -10.96 6.25 5.26
CA HIS A 733 -10.48 6.15 6.64
C HIS A 733 -9.00 6.56 6.82
N PRO A 734 -8.60 7.03 8.02
CA PRO A 734 -7.20 7.19 8.44
C PRO A 734 -6.42 5.89 8.19
N VAL A 735 -5.11 5.98 7.92
CA VAL A 735 -4.29 4.81 7.53
C VAL A 735 -4.37 3.67 8.55
N GLU A 736 -4.54 4.02 9.83
CA GLU A 736 -4.66 3.13 10.98
C GLU A 736 -5.97 2.33 11.01
N GLU A 737 -7.07 2.87 10.47
CA GLU A 737 -8.41 2.24 10.45
C GLU A 737 -8.73 1.55 9.11
N ARG A 738 -7.84 1.65 8.11
CA ARG A 738 -8.09 1.05 6.80
C ARG A 738 -8.00 -0.48 6.89
N PRO A 739 -8.85 -1.21 6.13
CA PRO A 739 -8.78 -2.66 6.05
C PRO A 739 -7.39 -3.15 5.65
N HIS A 740 -7.00 -4.32 6.14
CA HIS A 740 -5.63 -4.84 6.08
C HIS A 740 -5.03 -4.74 4.65
N PRO A 741 -3.76 -4.32 4.48
CA PRO A 741 -3.12 -4.15 3.16
C PRO A 741 -3.13 -5.42 2.31
N LEU A 742 -3.12 -6.61 2.92
CA LEU A 742 -3.30 -7.87 2.20
C LEU A 742 -4.68 -8.01 1.56
N LEU A 743 -5.75 -7.53 2.21
CA LEU A 743 -7.09 -7.51 1.62
C LEU A 743 -7.13 -6.56 0.41
N ARG A 744 -6.45 -5.42 0.52
CA ARG A 744 -6.28 -4.46 -0.58
C ARG A 744 -5.44 -5.05 -1.70
N ALA A 745 -4.34 -5.75 -1.41
CA ALA A 745 -3.51 -6.41 -2.41
C ALA A 745 -4.26 -7.59 -3.09
N LEU A 746 -5.02 -8.37 -2.32
CA LEU A 746 -5.85 -9.46 -2.83
C LEU A 746 -6.93 -8.98 -3.80
N LEU A 747 -7.40 -7.74 -3.65
CA LEU A 747 -8.35 -7.12 -4.58
C LEU A 747 -7.65 -6.40 -5.74
N VAL A 748 -6.62 -5.61 -5.44
CA VAL A 748 -5.94 -4.75 -6.41
C VAL A 748 -5.11 -5.57 -7.40
N VAL A 749 -4.38 -6.59 -6.96
CA VAL A 749 -3.48 -7.35 -7.85
C VAL A 749 -4.26 -8.15 -8.90
N PRO A 750 -5.28 -8.97 -8.56
CA PRO A 750 -6.08 -9.64 -9.57
C PRO A 750 -6.83 -8.65 -10.46
N THR A 751 -7.44 -7.60 -9.88
CA THR A 751 -8.14 -6.59 -10.68
C THR A 751 -7.20 -5.88 -11.64
N LEU A 752 -5.98 -5.51 -11.21
CA LEU A 752 -4.98 -4.89 -12.08
C LEU A 752 -4.56 -5.86 -13.21
N VAL A 753 -4.31 -7.12 -12.89
CA VAL A 753 -3.99 -8.16 -13.89
C VAL A 753 -5.14 -8.31 -14.89
N PHE A 754 -6.39 -8.39 -14.44
CA PHE A 754 -7.54 -8.52 -15.33
C PHE A 754 -7.86 -7.25 -16.11
N VAL A 755 -7.59 -6.07 -15.56
CA VAL A 755 -7.72 -4.80 -16.28
C VAL A 755 -6.64 -4.65 -17.32
N ILE A 756 -5.43 -5.13 -17.04
CA ILE A 756 -4.39 -5.21 -18.05
C ILE A 756 -4.79 -6.25 -19.10
N VAL A 757 -5.09 -7.50 -18.74
CA VAL A 757 -5.57 -8.51 -19.71
C VAL A 757 -6.77 -8.01 -20.53
N GLY A 758 -7.72 -7.33 -19.89
CA GLY A 758 -8.83 -6.69 -20.56
C GLY A 758 -8.42 -5.48 -21.40
N ALA A 759 -7.44 -4.67 -21.03
CA ALA A 759 -6.93 -3.56 -21.87
C ALA A 759 -6.38 -4.02 -23.22
N LEU A 760 -6.05 -5.30 -23.27
CA LEU A 760 -5.24 -5.92 -24.29
C LEU A 760 -6.08 -6.82 -25.24
N LEU A 761 -7.27 -7.26 -24.80
CA LEU A 761 -8.31 -7.90 -25.64
C LEU A 761 -9.10 -6.89 -26.46
#